data_AF-A0A7R8UFM3-F1
#
_entry.id   AF-A0A7R8UFM3-F1
#
_cell.length_a   1.000
_cell.length_b   1.000
_cell.length_c   1.000
_cell.angle_alpha   90.00
_cell.angle_beta   90.00
_cell.angle_gamma   90.00
#
_symmetry.space_group_name_H-M   'P 1'
#
loop_
_entity.id
_entity.type
_entity.pdbx_description
1 polymer ?
#
loop_
_entity_poly.entity_id
_entity_poly.type
_entity_poly.pdbx_seq_one_letter_code
_entity_poly.pdbx_strand_id
1 'polypeptide(L)'
;MSKSELGIFICLVLVVAARAEDSDVECINCNSADKWECAGKVEDIKGACNGPACFTYLDNGITKRDCTGPSSGCKKGDPLCKTCNEKRCNSEIIPENRPTCIICDGTVDCISIESNAKGYPCQIYSEKAECYTYVASEKTVKRGCVADNFKDCTTENCRTCPNSDCNNDDIFTEFSCYNCTSENNGACKRKDPPGDSCTIDDSIGKCTNKVLIGRTSECFTQFDGDVVIRGCSNTTMTGDVSTCAEKNCNSKCVSDVKCHVCDSSKDKNCADSEKLGESKACDKYVSTCYHCETESGETLRGCGVSSETNVVCKLCRDDDCNKDAKLQKSCYSCDSKTDSNCIRNQNIETKFCKTSEDECYVMYDENDVTTRGCKSEITAENCEKLGDNCKTCNTHNCNKDILAPESLSCYVCNDEKDCKADQSTLAVKAVQCNDPKDQCFMYSEKGETMQRGCLAQTGPEQCKNNDPKCVKCSTNECNSRAYQGSSGLSCIQCTGDDESCPWQFTASQAKPCNETLYNKRELCYSLSLGGGKVERGCLSDNDVCTLENPDCRVCYDSGCNTEAYQTWSCFRCRSDETGQSSCLKSPVDDFKRKCVYAPTAEKRGCYIRNYNDIVIRGCLSDLSDRDYAECVDEKYKKCIDCKSENCNNAKAPNKSTILHASASILSLSLIFVIYSISWFNY
;
A
#
# COMPACT_ATOMS: atom_id res chain seq x y z
N MET A 1 131.79 41.37 -47.66
CA MET A 1 132.48 41.81 -48.89
C MET A 1 132.28 40.75 -49.99
N SER A 2 132.80 40.97 -51.20
CA SER A 2 132.39 40.30 -52.44
C SER A 2 132.96 38.89 -52.70
N LYS A 3 132.21 38.08 -53.49
CA LYS A 3 132.60 37.15 -54.59
C LYS A 3 133.79 36.16 -54.39
N SER A 4 133.79 34.91 -54.89
CA SER A 4 132.81 34.04 -55.61
C SER A 4 133.42 32.59 -55.70
N GLU A 5 133.12 31.58 -56.56
CA GLU A 5 132.35 31.42 -57.82
C GLU A 5 131.82 29.95 -58.05
N LEU A 6 132.35 29.18 -59.01
CA LEU A 6 131.93 27.82 -59.47
C LEU A 6 132.70 26.65 -58.79
N GLY A 7 132.22 25.39 -58.79
CA GLY A 7 130.91 24.87 -59.22
C GLY A 7 130.85 23.35 -59.55
N ILE A 8 129.62 22.85 -59.76
CA ILE A 8 129.24 21.56 -60.39
C ILE A 8 129.48 20.27 -59.54
N PHE A 9 129.04 19.07 -59.97
CA PHE A 9 127.73 18.40 -59.68
C PHE A 9 127.71 16.96 -60.28
N ILE A 10 127.19 15.94 -59.58
CA ILE A 10 126.47 14.73 -60.13
C ILE A 10 126.04 13.79 -58.98
N CYS A 11 124.93 13.05 -59.17
CA CYS A 11 124.23 12.27 -58.13
C CYS A 11 124.28 10.75 -58.34
N LEU A 12 123.95 9.99 -57.29
CA LEU A 12 123.27 8.70 -57.39
C LEU A 12 122.34 8.51 -56.17
N VAL A 13 121.22 7.80 -56.36
CA VAL A 13 120.12 7.68 -55.38
C VAL A 13 119.74 6.20 -55.22
N LEU A 14 119.42 5.78 -53.99
CA LEU A 14 118.71 4.55 -53.70
C LEU A 14 117.49 4.84 -52.84
N VAL A 15 116.38 4.17 -53.13
CA VAL A 15 115.09 4.31 -52.46
C VAL A 15 114.79 3.05 -51.66
N VAL A 16 114.35 3.22 -50.41
CA VAL A 16 113.74 2.15 -49.61
C VAL A 16 112.29 2.54 -49.36
N ALA A 17 111.35 1.70 -49.77
CA ALA A 17 109.93 1.91 -49.54
C ALA A 17 109.53 1.28 -48.19
N ALA A 18 109.06 2.11 -47.25
CA ALA A 18 108.33 1.61 -46.09
C ALA A 18 106.90 1.25 -46.51
N ARG A 19 106.49 0.00 -46.27
CA ARG A 19 105.07 -0.34 -46.24
C ARG A 19 104.53 0.10 -44.89
N ALA A 20 103.43 0.86 -44.88
CA ALA A 20 102.57 0.87 -43.70
C ALA A 20 101.82 -0.47 -43.66
N GLU A 21 101.81 -1.11 -42.50
CA GLU A 21 100.88 -2.22 -42.25
C GLU A 21 99.54 -1.58 -41.87
N ASP A 22 98.52 -1.79 -42.71
CA ASP A 22 97.18 -1.24 -42.54
C ASP A 22 96.46 -2.09 -41.47
N SER A 23 96.60 -1.68 -40.20
CA SER A 23 96.13 -2.46 -39.06
C SER A 23 94.66 -2.19 -38.78
N ASP A 24 93.79 -3.11 -39.22
CA ASP A 24 92.36 -3.06 -38.88
C ASP A 24 92.14 -2.96 -37.36
N VAL A 25 91.26 -2.04 -36.98
CA VAL A 25 90.87 -1.74 -35.60
C VAL A 25 89.56 -2.45 -35.28
N GLU A 26 89.48 -3.13 -34.13
CA GLU A 26 88.21 -3.67 -33.61
C GLU A 26 87.32 -2.53 -33.12
N CYS A 27 86.15 -2.36 -33.74
CA CYS A 27 85.18 -1.31 -33.42
C CYS A 27 83.88 -1.91 -32.87
N ILE A 28 83.14 -1.12 -32.10
CA ILE A 28 81.77 -1.47 -31.68
C ILE A 28 80.87 -1.45 -32.91
N ASN A 29 80.14 -2.54 -33.16
CA ASN A 29 79.09 -2.63 -34.18
C ASN A 29 77.72 -2.71 -33.50
N CYS A 30 76.88 -1.68 -33.68
CA CYS A 30 75.48 -1.66 -33.24
C CYS A 30 74.65 -0.54 -33.90
N ASN A 31 73.33 -0.65 -33.74
CA ASN A 31 72.32 0.29 -34.22
C ASN A 31 71.29 0.52 -33.10
N SER A 32 71.02 1.76 -32.69
CA SER A 32 70.11 2.02 -31.57
C SER A 32 68.66 1.66 -31.85
N ALA A 33 68.25 1.59 -33.12
CA ALA A 33 66.92 1.08 -33.49
C ALA A 33 66.73 -0.40 -33.12
N ASP A 34 67.79 -1.22 -33.19
CA ASP A 34 67.75 -2.66 -32.86
C ASP A 34 68.10 -2.96 -31.41
N LYS A 35 68.95 -2.11 -30.79
CA LYS A 35 69.45 -2.25 -29.42
C LYS A 35 69.65 -0.88 -28.77
N TRP A 36 68.72 -0.48 -27.91
CA TRP A 36 68.72 0.81 -27.22
C TRP A 36 70.06 1.13 -26.52
N GLU A 37 70.79 0.11 -26.05
CA GLU A 37 72.08 0.28 -25.38
C GLU A 37 73.14 0.95 -26.27
N CYS A 38 73.01 0.84 -27.59
CA CYS A 38 73.88 1.49 -28.55
C CYS A 38 73.88 3.02 -28.45
N ALA A 39 72.80 3.62 -27.92
CA ALA A 39 72.74 5.05 -27.65
C ALA A 39 73.63 5.51 -26.48
N GLY A 40 74.02 4.60 -25.58
CA GLY A 40 74.73 4.91 -24.34
C GLY A 40 75.84 3.91 -23.98
N LYS A 41 75.54 2.97 -23.08
CA LYS A 41 76.50 2.04 -22.46
C LYS A 41 76.89 0.90 -23.41
N VAL A 42 77.90 1.17 -24.25
CA VAL A 42 78.46 0.21 -25.22
C VAL A 42 79.31 -0.92 -24.63
N GLU A 43 79.59 -0.91 -23.33
CA GLU A 43 80.51 -1.85 -22.67
C GLU A 43 80.06 -3.31 -22.82
N ASP A 44 78.75 -3.55 -22.70
CA ASP A 44 78.15 -4.90 -22.77
C ASP A 44 77.85 -5.35 -24.23
N ILE A 45 78.12 -4.50 -25.23
CA ILE A 45 77.77 -4.76 -26.63
C ILE A 45 78.77 -5.73 -27.27
N LYS A 46 78.35 -6.99 -27.40
CA LYS A 46 79.08 -8.09 -28.05
C LYS A 46 79.21 -7.95 -29.58
N GLY A 47 78.58 -6.94 -30.19
CA GLY A 47 78.72 -6.64 -31.61
C GLY A 47 80.05 -5.94 -31.88
N ALA A 48 80.84 -6.49 -32.82
CA ALA A 48 82.10 -5.91 -33.24
C ALA A 48 82.35 -6.14 -34.73
N CYS A 49 83.13 -5.24 -35.33
CA CYS A 49 83.67 -5.34 -36.68
C CYS A 49 85.17 -5.01 -36.65
N ASN A 50 85.88 -5.29 -37.73
CA ASN A 50 87.27 -4.85 -37.92
C ASN A 50 87.34 -3.99 -39.19
N GLY A 51 88.10 -2.89 -39.16
CA GLY A 51 88.26 -1.99 -40.31
C GLY A 51 89.26 -0.85 -40.02
N PRO A 52 89.60 0.00 -41.01
CA PRO A 52 90.70 0.96 -40.91
C PRO A 52 90.50 2.10 -39.90
N ALA A 53 89.25 2.38 -39.53
CA ALA A 53 88.87 3.27 -38.44
C ALA A 53 87.43 2.97 -37.98
N CYS A 54 87.11 3.32 -36.74
CA CYS A 54 85.78 3.21 -36.16
C CYS A 54 84.97 4.51 -36.36
N PHE A 55 83.65 4.41 -36.39
CA PHE A 55 82.76 5.59 -36.34
C PHE A 55 81.57 5.44 -35.39
N THR A 56 81.08 6.58 -34.92
CA THR A 56 79.71 6.76 -34.39
C THR A 56 79.04 7.86 -35.21
N TYR A 57 77.85 7.58 -35.74
CA TYR A 57 77.07 8.48 -36.58
C TYR A 57 75.61 8.51 -36.11
N LEU A 58 74.99 9.69 -36.13
CA LEU A 58 73.57 9.85 -35.82
C LEU A 58 72.74 9.99 -37.11
N ASP A 59 71.97 8.96 -37.42
CA ASP A 59 71.12 8.91 -38.62
C ASP A 59 69.65 9.07 -38.22
N ASN A 60 69.04 10.22 -38.52
CA ASN A 60 67.65 10.53 -38.16
C ASN A 60 67.32 10.27 -36.67
N GLY A 61 68.26 10.60 -35.77
CA GLY A 61 68.16 10.38 -34.33
C GLY A 61 68.64 9.00 -33.84
N ILE A 62 68.85 8.04 -34.74
CA ILE A 62 69.33 6.69 -34.43
C ILE A 62 70.87 6.67 -34.38
N THR A 63 71.44 6.15 -33.30
CA THR A 63 72.89 6.00 -33.15
C THR A 63 73.36 4.74 -33.87
N LYS A 64 74.25 4.90 -34.86
CA LYS A 64 74.92 3.82 -35.58
C LYS A 64 76.40 3.83 -35.24
N ARG A 65 76.91 2.70 -34.75
CA ARG A 65 78.33 2.48 -34.44
C ARG A 65 78.81 1.36 -35.34
N ASP A 66 79.85 1.60 -36.13
CA ASP A 66 80.39 0.61 -37.06
C ASP A 66 81.83 0.94 -37.50
N CYS A 67 82.39 0.11 -38.37
CA CYS A 67 83.66 0.31 -39.04
C CYS A 67 83.48 1.20 -40.28
N THR A 68 84.42 2.11 -40.51
CA THR A 68 84.44 2.98 -41.70
C THR A 68 84.67 2.18 -42.99
N GLY A 69 84.10 2.64 -44.09
CA GLY A 69 84.19 1.98 -45.39
C GLY A 69 83.55 2.80 -46.51
N PRO A 70 83.55 2.32 -47.77
CA PRO A 70 83.09 3.12 -48.92
C PRO A 70 81.64 3.62 -48.85
N SER A 71 80.82 2.99 -47.99
CA SER A 71 79.39 3.30 -47.81
C SER A 71 79.05 3.92 -46.44
N SER A 72 80.04 4.25 -45.58
CA SER A 72 79.75 4.83 -44.27
C SER A 72 79.26 6.27 -44.42
N GLY A 73 78.02 6.56 -43.98
CA GLY A 73 77.40 7.90 -44.11
C GLY A 73 78.07 9.01 -43.29
N CYS A 74 78.93 8.65 -42.34
CA CYS A 74 79.70 9.54 -41.48
C CYS A 74 80.68 10.40 -42.32
N LYS A 75 80.52 11.73 -42.31
CA LYS A 75 81.37 12.67 -43.09
C LYS A 75 82.29 13.48 -42.19
N LYS A 76 83.54 13.66 -42.61
CA LYS A 76 84.53 14.47 -41.88
C LYS A 76 84.05 15.92 -41.76
N GLY A 77 83.82 16.37 -40.52
CA GLY A 77 83.36 17.73 -40.20
C GLY A 77 81.85 17.85 -39.90
N ASP A 78 81.10 16.75 -39.98
CA ASP A 78 79.72 16.68 -39.48
C ASP A 78 79.72 16.51 -37.95
N PRO A 79 79.10 17.39 -37.15
CA PRO A 79 79.07 17.28 -35.68
C PRO A 79 78.29 16.06 -35.17
N LEU A 80 77.49 15.42 -36.03
CA LEU A 80 76.77 14.17 -35.74
C LEU A 80 77.59 12.93 -36.13
N CYS A 81 78.86 13.10 -36.53
CA CYS A 81 79.81 12.07 -36.90
C CYS A 81 81.12 12.22 -36.11
N LYS A 82 81.53 11.19 -35.36
CA LYS A 82 82.91 11.07 -34.86
C LYS A 82 83.56 9.80 -35.38
N THR A 83 84.83 9.90 -35.75
CA THR A 83 85.67 8.81 -36.25
C THR A 83 86.96 8.72 -35.43
N CYS A 84 87.42 7.51 -35.12
CA CYS A 84 88.60 7.29 -34.27
C CYS A 84 89.29 5.96 -34.61
N ASN A 85 90.57 5.82 -34.23
CA ASN A 85 91.45 4.76 -34.72
C ASN A 85 92.03 3.88 -33.58
N GLU A 86 91.33 3.75 -32.47
CA GLU A 86 91.72 2.94 -31.31
C GLU A 86 90.68 1.85 -31.02
N LYS A 87 91.09 0.74 -30.39
CA LYS A 87 90.19 -0.41 -30.15
C LYS A 87 88.96 0.01 -29.34
N ARG A 88 87.77 -0.20 -29.93
CA ARG A 88 86.44 0.14 -29.40
C ARG A 88 86.27 1.62 -29.01
N CYS A 89 87.04 2.52 -29.62
CA CYS A 89 87.01 3.95 -29.34
C CYS A 89 85.70 4.65 -29.73
N ASN A 90 84.88 4.03 -30.60
CA ASN A 90 83.58 4.55 -31.01
C ASN A 90 82.50 4.31 -29.93
N SER A 91 82.84 4.65 -28.68
CA SER A 91 82.03 4.48 -27.47
C SER A 91 81.32 5.75 -27.03
N GLU A 92 81.84 6.93 -27.40
CA GLU A 92 81.29 8.24 -27.00
C GLU A 92 79.81 8.40 -27.34
N ILE A 93 79.08 9.15 -26.50
CA ILE A 93 77.68 9.49 -26.74
C ILE A 93 77.61 10.68 -27.71
N ILE A 94 76.80 10.56 -28.77
CA ILE A 94 76.60 11.61 -29.77
C ILE A 94 75.12 12.03 -29.82
N PRO A 95 74.83 13.34 -29.80
CA PRO A 95 75.74 14.42 -29.37
C PRO A 95 76.05 14.31 -27.87
N GLU A 96 77.05 15.05 -27.38
CA GLU A 96 77.49 14.96 -25.97
C GLU A 96 76.38 15.37 -24.99
N ASN A 97 75.54 16.33 -25.37
CA ASN A 97 74.35 16.75 -24.62
C ASN A 97 73.09 15.94 -25.00
N ARG A 98 73.21 14.61 -25.17
CA ARG A 98 72.06 13.73 -25.45
C ARG A 98 71.16 13.63 -24.21
N PRO A 99 69.84 13.94 -24.30
CA PRO A 99 68.93 13.79 -23.17
C PRO A 99 68.92 12.38 -22.61
N THR A 100 68.81 12.29 -21.28
CA THR A 100 68.77 11.05 -20.50
C THR A 100 67.47 11.00 -19.70
N CYS A 101 66.89 9.82 -19.55
CA CYS A 101 65.68 9.63 -18.74
C CYS A 101 65.81 8.34 -17.94
N ILE A 102 65.13 8.23 -16.79
CA ILE A 102 65.00 6.95 -16.10
C ILE A 102 64.19 6.02 -17.00
N ILE A 103 64.78 4.89 -17.39
CA ILE A 103 64.16 3.89 -18.27
C ILE A 103 63.86 2.63 -17.45
N CYS A 104 62.59 2.23 -17.39
CA CYS A 104 62.18 1.00 -16.73
C CYS A 104 60.80 0.52 -17.26
N ASP A 105 60.58 -0.80 -17.23
CA ASP A 105 59.30 -1.43 -17.59
C ASP A 105 59.03 -2.56 -16.58
N GLY A 106 58.10 -2.34 -15.64
CA GLY A 106 57.92 -3.25 -14.52
C GLY A 106 57.05 -2.71 -13.39
N THR A 107 57.32 -3.18 -12.17
CA THR A 107 56.56 -2.81 -10.96
C THR A 107 57.48 -2.19 -9.92
N VAL A 108 58.13 -3.00 -9.07
CA VAL A 108 58.91 -2.55 -7.90
C VAL A 108 59.89 -1.44 -8.26
N ASP A 109 60.79 -1.69 -9.21
CA ASP A 109 61.87 -0.77 -9.60
C ASP A 109 61.38 0.46 -10.39
N CYS A 110 60.10 0.47 -10.80
CA CYS A 110 59.47 1.61 -11.49
C CYS A 110 58.59 2.47 -10.57
N ILE A 111 58.00 1.88 -9.53
CA ILE A 111 57.17 2.57 -8.55
C ILE A 111 58.04 3.54 -7.75
N SER A 112 59.07 3.01 -7.07
CA SER A 112 59.98 3.77 -6.21
C SER A 112 61.37 3.89 -6.83
N ILE A 113 61.71 5.09 -7.28
CA ILE A 113 63.05 5.40 -7.81
C ILE A 113 63.98 5.77 -6.65
N GLU A 114 65.19 5.21 -6.63
CA GLU A 114 66.23 5.63 -5.68
C GLU A 114 66.65 7.07 -5.93
N SER A 115 66.89 7.84 -4.86
CA SER A 115 67.23 9.28 -4.94
C SER A 115 68.53 9.62 -5.68
N ASN A 116 69.34 8.61 -6.03
CA ASN A 116 70.58 8.75 -6.81
C ASN A 116 70.51 8.04 -8.18
N ALA A 117 69.33 7.56 -8.60
CA ALA A 117 69.16 6.90 -9.89
C ALA A 117 69.51 7.85 -11.03
N LYS A 118 70.39 7.39 -11.92
CA LYS A 118 70.75 8.11 -13.15
C LYS A 118 69.99 7.54 -14.33
N GLY A 119 69.51 8.40 -15.20
CA GLY A 119 68.85 8.01 -16.44
C GLY A 119 69.83 7.51 -17.49
N TYR A 120 69.25 7.02 -18.58
CA TYR A 120 69.95 6.47 -19.73
C TYR A 120 69.67 7.33 -20.97
N PRO A 121 70.64 7.51 -21.91
CA PRO A 121 70.41 8.27 -23.12
C PRO A 121 69.29 7.71 -23.99
N CYS A 122 68.36 8.54 -24.44
CA CYS A 122 67.20 8.11 -25.25
C CYS A 122 67.61 7.31 -26.49
N GLN A 123 66.83 6.29 -26.84
CA GLN A 123 67.10 5.41 -27.99
C GLN A 123 67.13 6.21 -29.30
N ILE A 124 66.23 7.18 -29.43
CA ILE A 124 66.11 8.14 -30.51
C ILE A 124 66.46 9.53 -29.97
N TYR A 125 67.44 10.20 -30.58
CA TYR A 125 67.81 11.56 -30.21
C TYR A 125 66.80 12.58 -30.75
N SER A 126 66.41 13.51 -29.88
CA SER A 126 65.77 14.77 -30.21
C SER A 126 66.31 15.85 -29.27
N GLU A 127 66.58 17.05 -29.79
CA GLU A 127 66.87 18.25 -28.97
C GLU A 127 65.74 18.61 -28.00
N LYS A 128 64.54 18.08 -28.24
CA LYS A 128 63.33 18.28 -27.43
C LYS A 128 62.75 16.94 -26.95
N ALA A 129 63.61 15.98 -26.63
CA ALA A 129 63.17 14.74 -26.00
C ALA A 129 62.68 15.02 -24.56
N GLU A 130 61.42 14.74 -24.30
CA GLU A 130 60.87 14.73 -22.94
C GLU A 130 60.99 13.34 -22.33
N CYS A 131 61.20 13.27 -21.02
CA CYS A 131 61.04 12.05 -20.25
C CYS A 131 59.56 11.84 -19.89
N TYR A 132 59.13 10.60 -19.70
CA TYR A 132 57.79 10.26 -19.22
C TYR A 132 57.79 9.34 -18.00
N THR A 133 56.72 9.43 -17.21
CA THR A 133 56.26 8.42 -16.25
C THR A 133 54.82 8.05 -16.62
N TYR A 134 54.59 6.79 -16.97
CA TYR A 134 53.31 6.21 -17.37
C TYR A 134 52.83 5.21 -16.32
N VAL A 135 51.54 5.27 -15.96
CA VAL A 135 50.96 4.57 -14.81
C VAL A 135 49.57 4.00 -15.15
N ALA A 136 49.52 2.80 -15.72
CA ALA A 136 48.26 2.10 -15.97
C ALA A 136 47.72 1.36 -14.74
N SER A 137 48.60 0.98 -13.80
CA SER A 137 48.24 0.51 -12.45
C SER A 137 49.49 0.48 -11.56
N GLU A 138 49.31 0.19 -10.26
CA GLU A 138 50.43 -0.20 -9.37
C GLU A 138 51.23 -1.41 -9.88
N LYS A 139 50.65 -2.21 -10.79
CA LYS A 139 51.29 -3.37 -11.44
C LYS A 139 51.74 -3.07 -12.88
N THR A 140 51.72 -1.81 -13.30
CA THR A 140 51.99 -1.41 -14.69
C THR A 140 52.49 0.03 -14.72
N VAL A 141 53.76 0.21 -14.35
CA VAL A 141 54.46 1.49 -14.38
C VAL A 141 55.57 1.41 -15.42
N LYS A 142 55.71 2.44 -16.26
CA LYS A 142 56.80 2.56 -17.23
C LYS A 142 57.42 3.94 -17.14
N ARG A 143 58.73 4.02 -17.28
CA ARG A 143 59.47 5.28 -17.36
C ARG A 143 60.41 5.22 -18.58
N GLY A 144 60.57 6.32 -19.31
CA GLY A 144 61.41 6.35 -20.52
C GLY A 144 61.40 7.69 -21.25
N CYS A 145 61.85 7.72 -22.50
CA CYS A 145 61.81 8.92 -23.36
C CYS A 145 60.61 8.92 -24.31
N VAL A 146 59.93 10.06 -24.46
CA VAL A 146 58.81 10.23 -25.39
C VAL A 146 59.25 10.09 -26.86
N ALA A 147 60.50 10.47 -27.15
CA ALA A 147 61.11 10.34 -28.49
C ALA A 147 61.19 8.90 -29.00
N ASP A 148 61.16 7.90 -28.10
CA ASP A 148 61.36 6.47 -28.43
C ASP A 148 60.06 5.79 -28.91
N ASN A 149 59.19 6.56 -29.57
CA ASN A 149 57.89 6.15 -30.15
C ASN A 149 56.88 5.52 -29.16
N PHE A 150 56.94 5.86 -27.86
CA PHE A 150 55.99 5.34 -26.88
C PHE A 150 54.59 5.97 -27.05
N LYS A 151 53.70 5.22 -27.71
CA LYS A 151 52.39 5.71 -28.20
C LYS A 151 51.29 5.80 -27.14
N ASP A 152 51.45 5.13 -25.99
CA ASP A 152 50.39 4.97 -25.00
C ASP A 152 50.40 6.08 -23.91
N CYS A 153 51.33 7.04 -24.01
CA CYS A 153 51.41 8.19 -23.09
C CYS A 153 50.31 9.24 -23.39
N THR A 154 49.13 9.08 -22.78
CA THR A 154 48.08 10.11 -22.75
C THR A 154 48.10 10.89 -21.45
N THR A 155 47.58 12.12 -21.46
CA THR A 155 47.53 13.04 -20.29
C THR A 155 46.78 12.49 -19.06
N GLU A 156 46.02 11.41 -19.22
CA GLU A 156 45.20 10.78 -18.16
C GLU A 156 45.95 9.67 -17.39
N ASN A 157 47.02 9.10 -17.96
CA ASN A 157 47.81 8.03 -17.32
C ASN A 157 49.32 8.25 -17.49
N CYS A 158 49.75 9.44 -17.92
CA CYS A 158 51.14 9.77 -18.22
C CYS A 158 51.44 11.22 -17.85
N ARG A 159 52.63 11.45 -17.29
CA ARG A 159 53.20 12.79 -17.08
C ARG A 159 54.56 12.87 -17.74
N THR A 160 54.78 13.92 -18.54
CA THR A 160 56.08 14.20 -19.16
C THR A 160 56.81 15.34 -18.44
N CYS A 161 58.12 15.45 -18.69
CA CYS A 161 58.94 16.57 -18.23
C CYS A 161 60.18 16.76 -19.15
N PRO A 162 60.70 18.00 -19.31
CA PRO A 162 61.62 18.35 -20.40
C PRO A 162 63.12 18.30 -20.07
N ASN A 163 63.51 17.95 -18.84
CA ASN A 163 64.91 17.95 -18.39
C ASN A 163 65.46 16.53 -18.31
N SER A 164 66.78 16.35 -18.43
CA SER A 164 67.39 15.05 -18.15
C SER A 164 67.02 14.53 -16.76
N ASP A 165 66.75 13.22 -16.68
CA ASP A 165 66.47 12.43 -15.46
C ASP A 165 65.28 12.94 -14.61
N CYS A 166 64.44 13.83 -15.15
CA CYS A 166 63.35 14.48 -14.43
C CYS A 166 62.18 13.57 -14.06
N ASN A 167 62.09 12.38 -14.66
CA ASN A 167 61.01 11.42 -14.43
C ASN A 167 61.28 10.56 -13.18
N ASN A 168 61.69 11.18 -12.08
CA ASN A 168 62.02 10.53 -10.80
C ASN A 168 60.91 10.66 -9.72
N ASP A 169 59.91 11.52 -9.93
CA ASP A 169 58.80 11.74 -9.00
C ASP A 169 58.04 10.44 -8.60
N ASP A 170 57.43 10.47 -7.41
CA ASP A 170 56.51 9.43 -6.91
C ASP A 170 55.30 9.29 -7.87
N ILE A 171 54.87 8.05 -8.11
CA ILE A 171 53.68 7.76 -8.92
C ILE A 171 52.37 8.08 -8.19
N PHE A 172 52.40 8.26 -6.87
CA PHE A 172 51.26 8.61 -6.05
C PHE A 172 51.19 10.12 -5.77
N THR A 173 49.99 10.67 -5.89
CA THR A 173 49.63 12.01 -5.42
C THR A 173 48.69 11.90 -4.24
N GLU A 174 48.91 12.69 -3.19
CA GLU A 174 47.98 12.73 -2.05
C GLU A 174 46.78 13.61 -2.37
N PHE A 175 45.61 12.98 -2.51
CA PHE A 175 44.33 13.66 -2.61
C PHE A 175 43.69 13.75 -1.21
N SER A 176 43.04 14.86 -0.88
CA SER A 176 42.43 15.08 0.43
C SER A 176 41.09 15.78 0.34
N CYS A 177 40.17 15.38 1.24
CA CYS A 177 38.82 15.93 1.38
C CYS A 177 38.49 16.10 2.85
N TYR A 178 37.58 17.01 3.18
CA TYR A 178 37.00 17.06 4.53
C TYR A 178 36.18 15.81 4.78
N ASN A 179 36.32 15.25 5.98
CA ASN A 179 35.70 14.01 6.43
C ASN A 179 35.00 14.27 7.77
N CYS A 180 33.69 14.40 7.76
CA CYS A 180 32.89 14.76 8.93
C CYS A 180 31.40 14.45 8.76
N THR A 181 30.68 14.44 9.89
CA THR A 181 29.21 14.57 9.94
C THR A 181 28.85 15.73 10.86
N SER A 182 27.87 16.54 10.47
CA SER A 182 27.40 17.67 11.29
C SER A 182 26.68 17.23 12.58
N GLU A 183 26.21 15.99 12.64
CA GLU A 183 25.59 15.38 13.83
C GLU A 183 26.56 15.36 15.03
N ASN A 184 27.82 14.98 14.78
CA ASN A 184 28.85 14.91 15.82
C ASN A 184 29.70 16.18 15.92
N ASN A 185 29.72 17.02 14.88
CA ASN A 185 30.43 18.30 14.88
C ASN A 185 29.81 19.31 13.91
N GLY A 186 29.05 20.28 14.43
CA GLY A 186 28.42 21.36 13.65
C GLY A 186 29.38 22.15 12.75
N ALA A 187 30.69 22.16 13.06
CA ALA A 187 31.71 22.76 12.21
C ALA A 187 31.71 22.19 10.77
N CYS A 188 31.25 20.94 10.60
CA CYS A 188 31.08 20.29 9.29
C CYS A 188 30.16 21.08 8.33
N LYS A 189 29.26 21.91 8.86
CA LYS A 189 28.47 22.85 8.04
C LYS A 189 29.24 24.12 7.75
N ARG A 190 29.81 24.76 8.79
CA ARG A 190 30.57 26.01 8.72
C ARG A 190 31.43 26.25 9.96
N LYS A 191 32.41 27.14 9.87
CA LYS A 191 33.17 27.70 10.99
C LYS A 191 32.34 28.70 11.80
N ASP A 192 32.65 28.80 13.10
CA ASP A 192 32.07 29.80 14.00
C ASP A 192 33.14 30.66 14.71
N PRO A 193 32.83 31.94 15.04
CA PRO A 193 31.73 32.70 14.45
C PRO A 193 31.95 32.87 12.94
N PRO A 194 30.89 32.84 12.11
CA PRO A 194 31.04 33.14 10.70
C PRO A 194 31.53 34.59 10.54
N GLY A 195 32.51 34.80 9.66
CA GLY A 195 32.89 36.14 9.21
C GLY A 195 31.97 36.62 8.07
N ASP A 196 32.38 37.69 7.39
CA ASP A 196 31.66 38.25 6.23
C ASP A 196 31.51 37.25 5.06
N SER A 197 32.25 36.14 5.10
CA SER A 197 32.11 35.00 4.20
C SER A 197 31.94 33.70 5.00
N CYS A 198 30.94 32.90 4.61
CA CYS A 198 30.74 31.57 5.14
C CYS A 198 31.83 30.62 4.62
N THR A 199 32.51 29.95 5.56
CA THR A 199 33.63 29.02 5.34
C THR A 199 33.45 27.83 6.27
N ILE A 200 34.12 26.70 6.02
CA ILE A 200 34.19 25.59 7.00
C ILE A 200 35.49 25.67 7.82
N ASP A 201 35.58 24.91 8.91
CA ASP A 201 36.75 24.95 9.78
C ASP A 201 37.87 24.01 9.28
N ASP A 202 39.06 24.55 9.00
CA ASP A 202 40.23 23.79 8.54
C ASP A 202 40.74 22.75 9.54
N SER A 203 40.37 22.83 10.82
CA SER A 203 40.71 21.84 11.86
C SER A 203 39.86 20.56 11.79
N ILE A 204 38.82 20.53 10.95
CA ILE A 204 37.99 19.35 10.72
C ILE A 204 38.84 18.23 10.11
N GLY A 205 38.58 17.00 10.55
CA GLY A 205 39.25 15.81 10.05
C GLY A 205 39.20 15.70 8.52
N LYS A 206 40.29 15.19 7.93
CA LYS A 206 40.41 15.00 6.49
C LYS A 206 40.68 13.54 6.18
N CYS A 207 40.02 13.00 5.16
CA CYS A 207 40.41 11.73 4.57
C CYS A 207 41.48 11.98 3.50
N THR A 208 42.42 11.05 3.37
CA THR A 208 43.49 11.10 2.37
C THR A 208 43.49 9.82 1.54
N ASN A 209 43.43 9.98 0.22
CA ASN A 209 43.58 8.90 -0.75
C ASN A 209 44.94 9.07 -1.44
N LYS A 210 45.70 7.98 -1.62
CA LYS A 210 46.85 7.96 -2.55
C LYS A 210 46.33 7.64 -3.94
N VAL A 211 46.51 8.58 -4.87
CA VAL A 211 45.93 8.53 -6.22
C VAL A 211 47.06 8.51 -7.25
N LEU A 212 47.05 7.52 -8.14
CA LEU A 212 48.05 7.38 -9.20
C LEU A 212 48.05 8.61 -10.12
N ILE A 213 49.24 9.05 -10.57
CA ILE A 213 49.40 10.19 -11.50
C ILE A 213 48.44 10.08 -12.69
N GLY A 214 47.79 11.21 -13.01
CA GLY A 214 46.81 11.34 -14.11
C GLY A 214 45.37 11.01 -13.71
N ARG A 215 45.16 10.25 -12.62
CA ARG A 215 43.82 9.91 -12.12
C ARG A 215 43.27 10.96 -11.17
N THR A 216 41.95 11.11 -11.19
CA THR A 216 41.21 11.84 -10.16
C THR A 216 40.75 10.89 -9.04
N SER A 217 40.50 11.49 -7.88
CA SER A 217 39.60 10.95 -6.86
C SER A 217 38.62 12.07 -6.53
N GLU A 218 37.48 11.77 -5.91
CA GLU A 218 36.44 12.76 -5.66
C GLU A 218 36.18 12.94 -4.17
N CYS A 219 35.92 14.18 -3.79
CA CYS A 219 35.30 14.51 -2.51
C CYS A 219 33.78 14.51 -2.68
N PHE A 220 33.05 14.08 -1.65
CA PHE A 220 31.59 14.19 -1.61
C PHE A 220 31.11 15.16 -0.53
N THR A 221 29.92 15.73 -0.75
CA THR A 221 29.03 16.29 0.27
C THR A 221 27.65 15.67 0.06
N GLN A 222 27.17 14.90 1.04
CA GLN A 222 25.85 14.28 1.11
C GLN A 222 25.01 15.04 2.13
N PHE A 223 23.71 15.17 1.86
CA PHE A 223 22.74 15.70 2.81
C PHE A 223 21.72 14.63 3.19
N ASP A 224 21.62 14.32 4.49
CA ASP A 224 20.58 13.46 5.06
C ASP A 224 19.68 14.32 5.95
N GLY A 225 18.54 14.74 5.41
CA GLY A 225 17.72 15.79 6.02
C GLY A 225 18.51 17.11 6.14
N ASP A 226 18.73 17.53 7.39
CA ASP A 226 19.59 18.66 7.77
C ASP A 226 21.04 18.21 8.12
N VAL A 227 21.33 16.92 8.23
CA VAL A 227 22.68 16.41 8.49
C VAL A 227 23.55 16.56 7.23
N VAL A 228 24.72 17.16 7.38
CA VAL A 228 25.72 17.31 6.32
C VAL A 228 26.83 16.30 6.58
N ILE A 229 27.08 15.41 5.61
CA ILE A 229 28.12 14.39 5.66
C ILE A 229 29.13 14.67 4.54
N ARG A 230 30.42 14.67 4.86
CA ARG A 230 31.51 14.95 3.92
C ARG A 230 32.55 13.83 3.98
N GLY A 231 33.16 13.50 2.85
CA GLY A 231 34.24 12.50 2.80
C GLY A 231 34.86 12.32 1.42
N CYS A 232 35.57 11.19 1.25
CA CYS A 232 36.24 10.77 0.02
C CYS A 232 35.39 9.68 -0.67
N SER A 233 35.18 9.80 -1.98
CA SER A 233 34.27 8.94 -2.74
C SER A 233 34.90 7.57 -3.04
N ASN A 234 34.66 6.60 -2.13
CA ASN A 234 35.11 5.21 -2.24
C ASN A 234 33.92 4.20 -2.18
N THR A 235 32.67 4.67 -2.13
CA THR A 235 31.47 3.84 -1.86
C THR A 235 30.24 4.31 -2.64
N THR A 236 29.31 3.39 -2.93
CA THR A 236 27.99 3.69 -3.49
C THR A 236 27.18 4.52 -2.51
N MET A 237 26.81 5.74 -2.88
CA MET A 237 26.02 6.65 -2.04
C MET A 237 24.57 6.76 -2.52
N THR A 238 23.66 7.13 -1.61
CA THR A 238 22.23 7.30 -1.88
C THR A 238 21.74 8.66 -1.38
N GLY A 239 20.68 9.19 -2.01
CA GLY A 239 20.10 10.49 -1.68
C GLY A 239 20.77 11.67 -2.39
N ASP A 240 20.71 12.83 -1.75
CA ASP A 240 21.19 14.12 -2.29
C ASP A 240 22.71 14.25 -2.07
N VAL A 241 23.48 13.92 -3.10
CA VAL A 241 24.95 13.84 -3.07
C VAL A 241 25.56 14.68 -4.19
N SER A 242 26.50 15.54 -3.81
CA SER A 242 27.34 16.31 -4.73
C SER A 242 28.79 15.82 -4.64
N THR A 243 29.46 15.62 -5.77
CA THR A 243 30.88 15.27 -5.83
C THR A 243 31.70 16.32 -6.59
N CYS A 244 33.01 16.34 -6.34
CA CYS A 244 33.96 17.22 -7.00
C CYS A 244 35.39 16.64 -6.96
N ALA A 245 36.22 16.96 -7.96
CA ALA A 245 37.51 16.29 -8.20
C ALA A 245 38.76 17.10 -7.81
N GLU A 246 38.61 18.21 -7.09
CA GLU A 246 39.72 19.05 -6.60
C GLU A 246 40.02 18.78 -5.12
N LYS A 247 41.28 18.99 -4.69
CA LYS A 247 41.64 18.78 -3.27
C LYS A 247 40.83 19.73 -2.39
N ASN A 248 40.18 19.20 -1.35
CA ASN A 248 39.40 19.97 -0.38
C ASN A 248 38.21 20.72 -1.01
N CYS A 249 37.73 20.31 -2.19
CA CYS A 249 36.63 20.98 -2.91
C CYS A 249 35.27 20.84 -2.22
N ASN A 250 35.09 19.81 -1.37
CA ASN A 250 33.93 19.70 -0.49
C ASN A 250 33.99 20.69 0.71
N SER A 251 34.59 21.86 0.51
CA SER A 251 34.68 22.99 1.44
C SER A 251 33.52 23.97 1.36
N LYS A 252 32.63 23.86 0.37
CA LYS A 252 31.43 24.72 0.29
C LYS A 252 30.62 24.55 1.59
N CYS A 253 30.60 25.61 2.39
CA CYS A 253 29.88 25.65 3.65
C CYS A 253 28.36 25.63 3.44
N VAL A 254 27.62 25.53 4.53
CA VAL A 254 26.18 25.74 4.57
C VAL A 254 25.87 26.77 5.65
N SER A 255 25.15 27.83 5.30
CA SER A 255 24.69 28.87 6.22
C SER A 255 23.51 28.38 7.07
N ASP A 256 23.16 29.14 8.11
CA ASP A 256 21.80 29.01 8.67
C ASP A 256 20.82 29.60 7.66
N VAL A 257 19.58 29.13 7.67
CA VAL A 257 18.49 29.64 6.83
C VAL A 257 17.46 30.40 7.66
N LYS A 258 16.70 31.29 7.01
CA LYS A 258 15.42 31.80 7.49
C LYS A 258 14.28 30.99 6.88
N CYS A 259 13.39 30.48 7.71
CA CYS A 259 12.24 29.69 7.27
C CYS A 259 10.93 30.34 7.74
N HIS A 260 9.85 30.17 6.96
CA HIS A 260 8.53 30.37 7.52
C HIS A 260 8.25 29.25 8.55
N VAL A 261 7.80 29.63 9.75
CA VAL A 261 7.53 28.69 10.85
C VAL A 261 6.09 28.86 11.31
N CYS A 262 5.21 27.94 10.89
CA CYS A 262 3.76 28.01 11.10
C CYS A 262 3.08 26.62 11.00
N ASP A 263 1.80 26.58 11.38
CA ASP A 263 0.95 25.39 11.41
C ASP A 263 -0.50 25.80 11.09
N SER A 264 -1.08 25.21 10.04
CA SER A 264 -2.41 25.62 9.55
C SER A 264 -3.59 25.23 10.44
N SER A 265 -3.39 24.33 11.40
CA SER A 265 -4.40 24.01 12.43
C SER A 265 -4.62 25.19 13.39
N LYS A 266 -3.60 26.05 13.54
CA LYS A 266 -3.56 27.20 14.47
C LYS A 266 -3.65 28.53 13.73
N ASP A 267 -2.99 28.66 12.59
CA ASP A 267 -3.04 29.85 11.72
C ASP A 267 -3.32 29.46 10.27
N LYS A 268 -4.55 29.71 9.81
CA LYS A 268 -5.01 29.38 8.45
C LYS A 268 -4.17 30.02 7.34
N ASN A 269 -3.45 31.10 7.62
CA ASN A 269 -2.54 31.72 6.66
C ASN A 269 -1.33 30.82 6.33
N CYS A 270 -1.01 29.82 7.16
CA CYS A 270 0.12 28.93 6.91
C CYS A 270 -0.01 28.07 5.63
N ALA A 271 -1.23 27.75 5.22
CA ALA A 271 -1.48 27.03 3.96
C ALA A 271 -1.29 27.92 2.72
N ASP A 272 -1.40 29.23 2.89
CA ASP A 272 -1.50 30.23 1.81
C ASP A 272 -0.18 30.99 1.66
N SER A 273 0.60 30.71 0.60
CA SER A 273 1.94 31.31 0.47
C SER A 273 1.93 32.81 0.17
N GLU A 274 0.79 33.41 -0.16
CA GLU A 274 0.64 34.87 -0.27
C GLU A 274 0.38 35.54 1.08
N LYS A 275 -0.08 34.79 2.10
CA LYS A 275 -0.44 35.33 3.44
C LYS A 275 0.54 34.96 4.55
N LEU A 276 1.63 34.25 4.23
CA LEU A 276 2.68 33.95 5.18
C LEU A 276 3.32 35.23 5.75
N GLY A 277 3.43 35.29 7.08
CA GLY A 277 4.21 36.32 7.77
C GLY A 277 5.73 36.13 7.58
N GLU A 278 6.49 37.09 8.11
CA GLU A 278 7.96 37.11 8.05
C GLU A 278 8.59 35.79 8.50
N SER A 279 9.62 35.36 7.78
CA SER A 279 10.42 34.19 8.14
C SER A 279 11.29 34.47 9.37
N LYS A 280 11.63 33.39 10.07
CA LYS A 280 12.45 33.43 11.29
C LYS A 280 13.79 32.79 10.98
N ALA A 281 14.88 33.43 11.42
CA ALA A 281 16.18 32.78 11.46
C ALA A 281 16.08 31.52 12.31
N CYS A 282 16.57 30.40 11.78
CA CYS A 282 16.58 29.13 12.49
C CYS A 282 17.68 29.08 13.56
N ASP A 283 17.63 28.04 14.40
CA ASP A 283 18.68 27.77 15.37
C ASP A 283 20.05 27.57 14.71
N LYS A 284 21.11 27.77 15.49
CA LYS A 284 22.49 27.72 15.00
C LYS A 284 22.82 26.36 14.37
N TYR A 285 23.44 26.40 13.20
CA TYR A 285 23.71 25.28 12.31
C TYR A 285 22.47 24.70 11.60
N VAL A 286 21.26 25.20 11.75
CA VAL A 286 20.09 24.65 11.04
C VAL A 286 20.02 25.22 9.63
N SER A 287 20.16 24.34 8.64
CA SER A 287 20.44 24.66 7.24
C SER A 287 19.35 24.25 6.24
N THR A 288 18.32 23.54 6.71
CA THR A 288 17.11 23.25 5.93
C THR A 288 15.89 24.02 6.45
N CYS A 289 14.98 24.33 5.53
CA CYS A 289 13.57 24.52 5.86
C CYS A 289 12.78 23.28 5.44
N TYR A 290 11.67 23.01 6.14
CA TYR A 290 10.65 22.05 5.71
C TYR A 290 9.34 22.74 5.37
N HIS A 291 8.63 22.14 4.40
CA HIS A 291 7.20 22.27 4.17
C HIS A 291 6.62 20.85 4.24
N CYS A 292 5.54 20.62 4.98
CA CYS A 292 4.88 19.32 5.07
C CYS A 292 3.35 19.46 5.02
N GLU A 293 2.66 18.41 4.58
CA GLU A 293 1.20 18.27 4.64
C GLU A 293 0.85 17.02 5.47
N THR A 294 -0.11 17.13 6.39
CA THR A 294 -0.69 15.99 7.12
C THR A 294 -1.69 15.23 6.25
N GLU A 295 -2.10 14.03 6.65
CA GLU A 295 -3.22 13.32 6.00
C GLU A 295 -4.55 14.09 6.07
N SER A 296 -4.72 14.93 7.10
CA SER A 296 -5.85 15.87 7.26
C SER A 296 -5.77 17.10 6.34
N GLY A 297 -4.69 17.26 5.55
CA GLY A 297 -4.49 18.40 4.66
C GLY A 297 -3.95 19.65 5.34
N GLU A 298 -3.42 19.54 6.56
CA GLU A 298 -2.89 20.68 7.32
C GLU A 298 -1.43 20.93 6.92
N THR A 299 -1.09 22.18 6.63
CA THR A 299 0.25 22.60 6.24
C THR A 299 1.09 22.93 7.47
N LEU A 300 2.26 22.29 7.58
CA LEU A 300 3.28 22.58 8.57
C LEU A 300 4.51 23.16 7.87
N ARG A 301 5.09 24.23 8.41
CA ARG A 301 6.33 24.83 7.90
C ARG A 301 7.28 25.11 9.06
N GLY A 302 8.57 24.87 8.87
CA GLY A 302 9.55 25.10 9.92
C GLY A 302 11.00 24.95 9.50
N CYS A 303 11.88 25.02 10.50
CA CYS A 303 13.32 24.83 10.41
C CYS A 303 13.71 23.35 10.57
N GLY A 304 14.82 22.93 9.97
CA GLY A 304 15.38 21.60 10.13
C GLY A 304 14.57 20.51 9.41
N VAL A 305 14.28 19.43 10.12
CA VAL A 305 13.42 18.32 9.69
C VAL A 305 12.20 18.28 10.62
N SER A 306 11.03 17.91 10.10
CA SER A 306 9.83 17.79 10.94
C SER A 306 9.97 16.67 11.97
N SER A 307 9.49 16.92 13.20
CA SER A 307 9.37 15.92 14.27
C SER A 307 8.08 15.10 14.17
N GLU A 308 7.13 15.50 13.32
CA GLU A 308 5.84 14.82 13.18
C GLU A 308 5.97 13.51 12.40
N THR A 309 5.15 12.53 12.78
CA THR A 309 5.04 11.24 12.06
C THR A 309 3.77 11.22 11.21
N ASN A 310 3.80 10.49 10.09
CA ASN A 310 2.70 10.42 9.12
C ASN A 310 2.39 11.75 8.40
N VAL A 311 3.43 12.59 8.20
CA VAL A 311 3.38 13.79 7.35
C VAL A 311 4.24 13.59 6.10
N VAL A 312 3.80 14.14 4.97
CA VAL A 312 4.61 14.15 3.74
C VAL A 312 5.37 15.48 3.68
N CYS A 313 6.70 15.42 3.73
CA CYS A 313 7.57 16.59 3.82
C CYS A 313 8.44 16.77 2.57
N LYS A 314 8.74 18.03 2.26
CA LYS A 314 9.78 18.47 1.32
C LYS A 314 10.73 19.41 2.05
N LEU A 315 12.02 19.14 1.89
CA LEU A 315 13.10 19.97 2.43
C LEU A 315 13.68 20.87 1.33
N CYS A 316 14.20 22.03 1.73
CA CYS A 316 14.91 22.97 0.86
C CYS A 316 15.98 23.74 1.67
N ARG A 317 16.91 24.42 1.00
CA ARG A 317 18.14 24.99 1.61
C ARG A 317 18.50 26.38 1.08
N ASP A 318 17.58 27.33 1.21
CA ASP A 318 17.77 28.77 0.98
C ASP A 318 16.87 29.56 1.96
N ASP A 319 17.11 30.85 2.13
CA ASP A 319 16.17 31.74 2.84
C ASP A 319 14.79 31.73 2.14
N ASP A 320 13.72 31.72 2.94
CA ASP A 320 12.31 31.71 2.51
C ASP A 320 11.90 30.51 1.62
N CYS A 321 12.78 29.52 1.41
CA CYS A 321 12.58 28.47 0.41
C CYS A 321 11.33 27.61 0.63
N ASN A 322 10.86 27.49 1.88
CA ASN A 322 9.65 26.74 2.24
C ASN A 322 8.35 27.52 1.99
N LYS A 323 8.40 28.68 1.34
CA LYS A 323 7.25 29.47 0.89
C LYS A 323 6.45 28.78 -0.22
N ASP A 324 7.09 28.47 -1.35
CA ASP A 324 6.43 27.93 -2.55
C ASP A 324 6.84 26.47 -2.85
N ALA A 325 7.24 25.76 -1.79
CA ALA A 325 7.74 24.38 -1.83
C ALA A 325 6.64 23.35 -2.11
N LYS A 326 6.13 23.29 -3.35
CA LYS A 326 5.16 22.26 -3.81
C LYS A 326 5.63 20.84 -3.45
N LEU A 327 4.84 20.14 -2.63
CA LEU A 327 4.97 18.72 -2.31
C LEU A 327 4.59 17.85 -3.51
N GLN A 328 5.26 16.71 -3.69
CA GLN A 328 4.82 15.69 -4.63
C GLN A 328 3.70 14.87 -3.99
N LYS A 329 2.52 14.83 -4.61
CA LYS A 329 1.35 14.19 -4.00
C LYS A 329 1.61 12.70 -3.75
N SER A 330 1.18 12.20 -2.60
CA SER A 330 1.24 10.77 -2.23
C SER A 330 -0.18 10.23 -2.16
N CYS A 331 -0.38 8.99 -2.62
CA CYS A 331 -1.67 8.30 -2.61
C CYS A 331 -1.47 6.83 -2.26
N TYR A 332 -2.48 6.18 -1.67
CA TYR A 332 -2.48 4.72 -1.56
C TYR A 332 -2.58 4.07 -2.94
N SER A 333 -1.92 2.93 -3.11
CA SER A 333 -1.82 2.22 -4.40
C SER A 333 -2.02 0.72 -4.24
N CYS A 334 -3.10 0.17 -4.80
CA CYS A 334 -3.43 -1.26 -4.73
C CYS A 334 -4.46 -1.69 -5.79
N ASP A 335 -4.58 -3.01 -6.01
CA ASP A 335 -5.63 -3.67 -6.80
C ASP A 335 -6.14 -4.90 -6.02
N SER A 336 -7.45 -5.00 -5.80
CA SER A 336 -8.06 -6.07 -5.01
C SER A 336 -8.03 -7.47 -5.64
N LYS A 337 -7.62 -7.59 -6.91
CA LYS A 337 -7.28 -8.89 -7.56
C LYS A 337 -6.00 -9.49 -6.99
N THR A 338 -5.10 -8.65 -6.49
CA THR A 338 -3.78 -9.06 -5.98
C THR A 338 -3.61 -8.86 -4.48
N ASP A 339 -4.32 -7.89 -3.89
CA ASP A 339 -4.32 -7.61 -2.46
C ASP A 339 -5.75 -7.37 -1.94
N SER A 340 -6.31 -8.35 -1.22
CA SER A 340 -7.65 -8.25 -0.66
C SER A 340 -7.82 -7.13 0.37
N ASN A 341 -6.72 -6.62 0.95
CA ASN A 341 -6.78 -5.49 1.88
C ASN A 341 -7.11 -4.15 1.18
N CYS A 342 -6.91 -4.07 -0.14
CA CYS A 342 -7.21 -2.89 -0.95
C CYS A 342 -8.67 -2.40 -0.83
N ILE A 343 -9.61 -3.33 -0.70
CA ILE A 343 -11.04 -3.03 -0.49
C ILE A 343 -11.24 -2.25 0.81
N ARG A 344 -10.60 -2.71 1.89
CA ARG A 344 -10.79 -2.19 3.26
C ARG A 344 -9.79 -1.10 3.68
N ASN A 345 -8.80 -0.78 2.84
CA ASN A 345 -7.71 0.14 3.15
C ASN A 345 -6.96 -0.23 4.44
N GLN A 346 -6.41 -1.46 4.49
CA GLN A 346 -5.69 -1.98 5.65
C GLN A 346 -4.25 -2.34 5.28
N ASN A 347 -3.26 -1.66 5.88
CA ASN A 347 -1.83 -1.90 5.66
C ASN A 347 -1.36 -1.81 4.19
N ILE A 348 -2.06 -1.06 3.34
CA ILE A 348 -1.72 -0.92 1.92
C ILE A 348 -0.63 0.14 1.67
N GLU A 349 0.20 -0.08 0.65
CA GLU A 349 1.33 0.78 0.33
C GLU A 349 0.91 2.15 -0.25
N THR A 350 1.77 3.14 -0.08
CA THR A 350 1.65 4.48 -0.67
C THR A 350 2.69 4.70 -1.75
N LYS A 351 2.38 5.56 -2.72
CA LYS A 351 3.31 5.98 -3.78
C LYS A 351 3.21 7.48 -4.05
N PHE A 352 4.31 8.05 -4.53
CA PHE A 352 4.35 9.41 -5.04
C PHE A 352 3.83 9.46 -6.49
N CYS A 353 2.96 10.43 -6.75
CA CYS A 353 2.37 10.70 -8.06
C CYS A 353 3.32 11.49 -8.97
N LYS A 354 3.01 11.56 -10.28
CA LYS A 354 3.92 12.15 -11.28
C LYS A 354 4.13 13.66 -11.11
N THR A 355 3.17 14.36 -10.53
CA THR A 355 3.23 15.81 -10.29
C THR A 355 2.71 16.16 -8.89
N SER A 356 2.94 17.41 -8.49
CA SER A 356 2.39 18.03 -7.28
C SER A 356 0.93 18.47 -7.40
N GLU A 357 0.38 18.42 -8.62
CA GLU A 357 -0.99 18.81 -8.98
C GLU A 357 -1.84 17.58 -9.39
N ASP A 358 -1.29 16.38 -9.23
CA ASP A 358 -2.03 15.11 -9.38
C ASP A 358 -2.95 14.92 -8.16
N GLU A 359 -4.01 14.13 -8.35
CA GLU A 359 -5.02 13.83 -7.33
C GLU A 359 -4.98 12.34 -7.01
N CYS A 360 -5.45 11.92 -5.84
CA CYS A 360 -5.63 10.50 -5.55
C CYS A 360 -6.98 10.01 -6.05
N TYR A 361 -7.07 8.75 -6.45
CA TYR A 361 -8.36 8.09 -6.73
C TYR A 361 -8.55 6.81 -5.92
N VAL A 362 -9.81 6.47 -5.67
CA VAL A 362 -10.29 5.12 -5.40
C VAL A 362 -11.48 4.85 -6.31
N MET A 363 -11.53 3.66 -6.91
CA MET A 363 -12.66 3.20 -7.72
C MET A 363 -13.06 1.76 -7.41
N TYR A 364 -14.31 1.43 -7.67
CA TYR A 364 -14.91 0.10 -7.58
C TYR A 364 -15.55 -0.24 -8.94
N ASP A 365 -15.08 -1.29 -9.62
CA ASP A 365 -15.57 -1.65 -10.96
C ASP A 365 -16.75 -2.65 -10.96
N GLU A 366 -17.33 -2.90 -12.13
CA GLU A 366 -18.45 -3.85 -12.31
C GLU A 366 -18.09 -5.32 -12.01
N ASN A 367 -16.80 -5.63 -11.83
CA ASN A 367 -16.27 -6.95 -11.48
C ASN A 367 -15.94 -7.06 -9.96
N ASP A 368 -16.47 -6.14 -9.15
CA ASP A 368 -16.22 -5.98 -7.71
C ASP A 368 -14.77 -5.61 -7.33
N VAL A 369 -14.00 -5.05 -8.28
CA VAL A 369 -12.58 -4.76 -8.07
C VAL A 369 -12.41 -3.36 -7.51
N THR A 370 -11.79 -3.26 -6.32
CA THR A 370 -11.31 -1.98 -5.80
C THR A 370 -9.89 -1.72 -6.30
N THR A 371 -9.65 -0.56 -6.90
CA THR A 371 -8.29 -0.07 -7.19
C THR A 371 -8.08 1.32 -6.62
N ARG A 372 -6.83 1.61 -6.24
CA ARG A 372 -6.41 2.89 -5.66
C ARG A 372 -5.11 3.36 -6.34
N GLY A 373 -4.95 4.67 -6.54
CA GLY A 373 -3.74 5.21 -7.14
C GLY A 373 -3.77 6.73 -7.37
N CYS A 374 -2.96 7.20 -8.31
CA CYS A 374 -2.86 8.59 -8.75
C CYS A 374 -3.73 8.83 -9.98
N LYS A 375 -4.44 9.96 -10.06
CA LYS A 375 -5.43 10.24 -11.11
C LYS A 375 -4.80 10.29 -12.51
N SER A 376 -3.53 10.69 -12.64
CA SER A 376 -2.77 10.60 -13.90
C SER A 376 -2.43 9.18 -14.38
N GLU A 377 -2.91 8.13 -13.70
CA GLU A 377 -2.83 6.73 -14.13
C GLU A 377 -4.11 6.22 -14.78
N ILE A 378 -5.22 6.95 -14.63
CA ILE A 378 -6.54 6.62 -15.21
C ILE A 378 -7.00 7.72 -16.18
N THR A 379 -7.99 7.43 -17.02
CA THR A 379 -8.63 8.42 -17.88
C THR A 379 -9.83 9.06 -17.17
N ALA A 380 -10.24 10.28 -17.55
CA ALA A 380 -11.45 10.90 -17.02
C ALA A 380 -12.70 10.00 -17.24
N GLU A 381 -12.76 9.37 -18.41
CA GLU A 381 -13.81 8.44 -18.83
C GLU A 381 -13.95 7.22 -17.89
N ASN A 382 -12.91 6.84 -17.13
CA ASN A 382 -13.00 5.76 -16.13
C ASN A 382 -13.95 6.15 -14.98
N CYS A 383 -13.84 7.37 -14.47
CA CYS A 383 -14.64 7.81 -13.32
C CYS A 383 -15.99 8.39 -13.72
N GLU A 384 -16.08 9.04 -14.90
CA GLU A 384 -17.36 9.48 -15.47
C GLU A 384 -18.36 8.32 -15.68
N LYS A 385 -17.86 7.12 -16.03
CA LYS A 385 -18.69 5.91 -16.17
C LYS A 385 -19.13 5.29 -14.84
N LEU A 386 -18.31 5.42 -13.79
CA LEU A 386 -18.55 4.76 -12.50
C LEU A 386 -19.37 5.62 -11.52
N GLY A 387 -19.45 6.94 -11.73
CA GLY A 387 -20.21 7.83 -10.86
C GLY A 387 -19.72 7.75 -9.42
N ASP A 388 -20.62 7.51 -8.46
CA ASP A 388 -20.29 7.37 -7.03
C ASP A 388 -19.28 6.24 -6.73
N ASN A 389 -19.14 5.26 -7.65
CA ASN A 389 -18.15 4.19 -7.56
C ASN A 389 -16.74 4.62 -8.02
N CYS A 390 -16.49 5.89 -8.33
CA CYS A 390 -15.16 6.49 -8.29
C CYS A 390 -15.16 7.80 -7.50
N LYS A 391 -14.18 7.97 -6.61
CA LYS A 391 -13.91 9.25 -5.94
C LYS A 391 -12.46 9.68 -6.15
N THR A 392 -12.28 10.97 -6.41
CA THR A 392 -10.95 11.62 -6.42
C THR A 392 -10.84 12.67 -5.33
N CYS A 393 -9.64 12.85 -4.77
CA CYS A 393 -9.38 13.76 -3.66
C CYS A 393 -7.93 14.29 -3.68
N ASN A 394 -7.67 15.39 -2.98
CA ASN A 394 -6.53 16.27 -3.29
C ASN A 394 -5.51 16.44 -2.15
N THR A 395 -5.73 15.84 -0.97
CA THR A 395 -4.74 15.80 0.13
C THR A 395 -3.89 14.52 0.07
N HIS A 396 -2.76 14.45 0.79
CA HIS A 396 -1.92 13.25 0.76
C HIS A 396 -2.62 12.05 1.40
N ASN A 397 -2.53 10.90 0.74
CA ASN A 397 -3.12 9.62 1.16
C ASN A 397 -4.63 9.71 1.43
N CYS A 398 -5.33 10.62 0.74
CA CYS A 398 -6.74 10.92 1.00
C CYS A 398 -7.72 9.85 0.48
N ASN A 399 -7.28 8.96 -0.43
CA ASN A 399 -8.10 7.95 -1.08
C ASN A 399 -8.39 6.76 -0.15
N LYS A 400 -8.96 7.05 1.02
CA LYS A 400 -9.26 6.13 2.11
C LYS A 400 -10.65 5.50 2.03
N ASP A 401 -11.58 6.15 1.34
CA ASP A 401 -12.98 5.73 1.20
C ASP A 401 -13.14 4.26 0.78
N ILE A 402 -14.18 3.61 1.30
CA ILE A 402 -14.62 2.28 0.88
C ILE A 402 -15.83 2.50 -0.03
N LEU A 403 -15.69 2.12 -1.30
CA LEU A 403 -16.73 2.30 -2.33
C LEU A 403 -17.51 1.00 -2.64
N ALA A 404 -17.00 -0.14 -2.19
CA ALA A 404 -17.75 -1.39 -2.22
C ALA A 404 -19.03 -1.25 -1.36
N PRO A 405 -20.16 -1.86 -1.76
CA PRO A 405 -21.38 -1.87 -0.95
C PRO A 405 -21.14 -2.47 0.44
N GLU A 406 -21.97 -2.10 1.42
CA GLU A 406 -21.81 -2.55 2.82
C GLU A 406 -21.62 -4.07 2.90
N SER A 407 -20.43 -4.49 3.33
CA SER A 407 -20.05 -5.90 3.33
C SER A 407 -20.78 -6.65 4.45
N LEU A 408 -21.42 -7.76 4.06
CA LEU A 408 -22.28 -8.58 4.89
C LEU A 408 -21.65 -8.88 6.26
N SER A 409 -22.32 -8.51 7.36
CA SER A 409 -21.93 -8.90 8.71
C SER A 409 -22.59 -10.22 9.11
N CYS A 410 -21.80 -11.17 9.63
CA CYS A 410 -22.28 -12.45 10.15
C CYS A 410 -21.70 -12.73 11.53
N TYR A 411 -22.47 -13.37 12.42
CA TYR A 411 -21.91 -13.97 13.62
C TYR A 411 -21.03 -15.16 13.25
N VAL A 412 -19.86 -15.28 13.88
CA VAL A 412 -18.88 -16.35 13.64
C VAL A 412 -18.58 -17.07 14.95
N CYS A 413 -18.82 -18.38 15.00
CA CYS A 413 -18.50 -19.22 16.16
C CYS A 413 -18.49 -20.71 15.76
N ASN A 414 -17.74 -21.54 16.50
CA ASN A 414 -17.59 -22.98 16.24
C ASN A 414 -17.52 -23.77 17.55
N ASP A 415 -18.60 -24.49 17.86
CA ASP A 415 -18.76 -25.40 19.00
C ASP A 415 -18.54 -24.80 20.41
N GLU A 416 -18.61 -23.48 20.50
CA GLU A 416 -18.63 -22.78 21.78
C GLU A 416 -20.00 -22.86 22.44
N LYS A 417 -20.04 -22.95 23.77
CA LYS A 417 -21.27 -23.02 24.58
C LYS A 417 -22.29 -21.95 24.16
N ASP A 418 -21.82 -20.72 23.98
CA ASP A 418 -22.67 -19.56 23.70
C ASP A 418 -23.01 -19.42 22.20
N CYS A 419 -22.35 -20.19 21.32
CA CYS A 419 -22.68 -20.28 19.89
C CYS A 419 -24.10 -20.84 19.64
N LYS A 420 -24.67 -21.57 20.61
CA LYS A 420 -26.06 -22.04 20.59
C LYS A 420 -27.10 -21.02 21.05
N ALA A 421 -26.70 -19.99 21.78
CA ALA A 421 -27.63 -18.96 22.27
C ALA A 421 -28.08 -18.04 21.13
N ASP A 422 -29.05 -17.15 21.41
CA ASP A 422 -29.38 -16.07 20.48
C ASP A 422 -28.25 -15.02 20.48
N GLN A 423 -27.53 -14.93 19.37
CA GLN A 423 -26.36 -14.06 19.25
C GLN A 423 -26.71 -12.57 19.37
N SER A 424 -27.97 -12.18 19.12
CA SER A 424 -28.43 -10.80 19.31
C SER A 424 -28.55 -10.39 20.78
N THR A 425 -28.55 -11.36 21.71
CA THR A 425 -28.58 -11.13 23.16
C THR A 425 -27.20 -11.18 23.81
N LEU A 426 -26.15 -11.52 23.04
CA LEU A 426 -24.77 -11.62 23.50
C LEU A 426 -23.97 -10.35 23.18
N ALA A 427 -22.91 -10.08 23.96
CA ALA A 427 -21.93 -9.03 23.65
C ALA A 427 -20.92 -9.41 22.54
N VAL A 428 -21.26 -10.41 21.72
CA VAL A 428 -20.44 -10.89 20.59
C VAL A 428 -20.66 -9.97 19.39
N LYS A 429 -19.58 -9.48 18.78
CA LYS A 429 -19.66 -8.67 17.55
C LYS A 429 -19.71 -9.57 16.32
N ALA A 430 -20.58 -9.26 15.37
CA ALA A 430 -20.53 -9.83 14.04
C ALA A 430 -19.25 -9.42 13.30
N VAL A 431 -18.81 -10.26 12.36
CA VAL A 431 -17.62 -10.07 11.53
C VAL A 431 -18.06 -9.80 10.10
N GLN A 432 -17.42 -8.84 9.42
CA GLN A 432 -17.67 -8.59 7.99
C GLN A 432 -17.04 -9.68 7.13
N CYS A 433 -17.83 -10.29 6.26
CA CYS A 433 -17.36 -11.21 5.22
C CYS A 433 -16.43 -10.49 4.23
N ASN A 434 -15.46 -11.21 3.66
CA ASN A 434 -14.51 -10.64 2.70
C ASN A 434 -15.13 -10.42 1.31
N ASP A 435 -16.16 -11.20 0.97
CA ASP A 435 -16.92 -11.08 -0.27
C ASP A 435 -18.27 -10.41 0.03
N PRO A 436 -18.63 -9.28 -0.61
CA PRO A 436 -19.95 -8.66 -0.47
C PRO A 436 -21.13 -9.55 -0.91
N LYS A 437 -20.88 -10.61 -1.69
CA LYS A 437 -21.86 -11.56 -2.22
C LYS A 437 -21.91 -12.89 -1.44
N ASP A 438 -21.21 -12.98 -0.31
CA ASP A 438 -21.25 -14.13 0.59
C ASP A 438 -22.65 -14.32 1.23
N GLN A 439 -22.82 -15.39 2.01
CA GLN A 439 -24.01 -15.66 2.80
C GLN A 439 -23.63 -16.00 4.24
N CYS A 440 -24.40 -15.54 5.22
CA CYS A 440 -24.27 -16.05 6.57
C CYS A 440 -24.87 -17.45 6.64
N PHE A 441 -24.22 -18.37 7.36
CA PHE A 441 -24.73 -19.72 7.62
C PHE A 441 -24.93 -20.02 9.12
N MET A 442 -25.75 -21.05 9.36
CA MET A 442 -25.96 -21.73 10.64
C MET A 442 -25.99 -23.24 10.39
N TYR A 443 -25.22 -24.04 11.14
CA TYR A 443 -25.13 -25.49 10.95
C TYR A 443 -24.93 -26.25 12.27
N SER A 444 -25.53 -27.43 12.38
CA SER A 444 -25.33 -28.39 13.48
C SER A 444 -25.57 -29.82 12.99
N GLU A 445 -24.61 -30.70 13.23
CA GLU A 445 -24.66 -32.11 12.78
C GLU A 445 -25.58 -32.97 13.68
N LYS A 446 -25.57 -32.72 15.00
CA LYS A 446 -26.24 -33.55 16.03
C LYS A 446 -26.92 -32.76 17.16
N GLY A 447 -26.97 -31.43 17.10
CA GLY A 447 -27.48 -30.58 18.20
C GLY A 447 -26.55 -30.43 19.41
N GLU A 448 -25.57 -31.33 19.56
CA GLU A 448 -24.49 -31.20 20.54
C GLU A 448 -23.53 -30.06 20.22
N THR A 449 -23.38 -29.69 18.94
CA THR A 449 -22.46 -28.65 18.45
C THR A 449 -23.19 -27.58 17.62
N MET A 450 -22.59 -26.41 17.39
CA MET A 450 -23.14 -25.36 16.52
C MET A 450 -22.04 -24.60 15.78
N GLN A 451 -22.27 -24.25 14.51
CA GLN A 451 -21.34 -23.50 13.67
C GLN A 451 -22.05 -22.33 12.99
N ARG A 452 -21.38 -21.18 12.93
CA ARG A 452 -21.86 -19.95 12.28
C ARG A 452 -20.69 -19.24 11.59
N GLY A 453 -20.97 -18.55 10.50
CA GLY A 453 -20.02 -17.66 9.84
C GLY A 453 -20.43 -17.25 8.44
N CYS A 454 -19.46 -16.77 7.67
CA CYS A 454 -19.58 -16.46 6.24
C CYS A 454 -19.32 -17.73 5.40
N LEU A 455 -20.21 -18.06 4.46
CA LEU A 455 -20.26 -19.34 3.75
C LEU A 455 -19.04 -19.59 2.85
N ALA A 456 -18.51 -18.58 2.17
CA ALA A 456 -17.31 -18.70 1.34
C ALA A 456 -16.02 -18.79 2.18
N GLN A 457 -16.00 -18.14 3.36
CA GLN A 457 -14.84 -18.14 4.26
C GLN A 457 -14.72 -19.41 5.12
N THR A 458 -15.79 -19.76 5.84
CA THR A 458 -15.79 -20.76 6.92
C THR A 458 -16.90 -21.79 6.80
N GLY A 459 -17.68 -21.75 5.71
CA GLY A 459 -18.79 -22.66 5.47
C GLY A 459 -18.36 -24.13 5.35
N PRO A 460 -18.97 -25.07 6.10
CA PRO A 460 -18.74 -26.49 5.92
C PRO A 460 -19.30 -26.98 4.57
N GLU A 461 -18.76 -28.08 4.05
CA GLU A 461 -19.17 -28.64 2.75
C GLU A 461 -20.67 -29.01 2.71
N GLN A 462 -21.24 -29.45 3.83
CA GLN A 462 -22.68 -29.69 3.96
C GLN A 462 -23.49 -28.41 3.66
N CYS A 463 -23.04 -27.25 4.15
CA CYS A 463 -23.66 -25.96 3.81
C CYS A 463 -23.47 -25.61 2.34
N LYS A 464 -22.28 -25.79 1.75
CA LYS A 464 -22.06 -25.51 0.33
C LYS A 464 -22.99 -26.35 -0.57
N ASN A 465 -23.19 -27.63 -0.20
CA ASN A 465 -24.04 -28.59 -0.91
C ASN A 465 -25.55 -28.51 -0.56
N ASN A 466 -25.99 -27.50 0.21
CA ASN A 466 -27.40 -27.27 0.59
C ASN A 466 -28.05 -28.41 1.43
N ASP A 467 -27.31 -28.99 2.37
CA ASP A 467 -27.85 -29.89 3.40
C ASP A 467 -29.02 -29.20 4.16
N PRO A 468 -30.19 -29.85 4.37
CA PRO A 468 -31.32 -29.30 5.15
C PRO A 468 -31.03 -28.96 6.62
N LYS A 469 -29.88 -29.38 7.17
CA LYS A 469 -29.35 -28.88 8.46
C LYS A 469 -28.75 -27.49 8.35
N CYS A 470 -28.33 -27.05 7.16
CA CYS A 470 -27.75 -25.72 6.96
C CYS A 470 -28.84 -24.68 6.66
N VAL A 471 -28.91 -23.64 7.48
CA VAL A 471 -29.70 -22.43 7.18
C VAL A 471 -28.76 -21.35 6.65
N LYS A 472 -29.14 -20.72 5.53
CA LYS A 472 -28.41 -19.63 4.88
C LYS A 472 -29.25 -18.36 4.83
N CYS A 473 -28.62 -17.20 4.89
CA CYS A 473 -29.26 -15.90 4.71
C CYS A 473 -28.25 -14.83 4.25
N SER A 474 -28.73 -13.73 3.68
CA SER A 474 -27.91 -12.72 2.97
C SER A 474 -28.27 -11.28 3.38
N THR A 475 -28.45 -11.06 4.68
CA THR A 475 -28.59 -9.71 5.28
C THR A 475 -27.77 -9.65 6.57
N ASN A 476 -27.30 -8.47 6.96
CA ASN A 476 -26.49 -8.29 8.17
C ASN A 476 -27.11 -8.96 9.40
N GLU A 477 -26.27 -9.66 10.17
CA GLU A 477 -26.58 -10.33 11.44
C GLU A 477 -27.73 -11.38 11.40
N CYS A 478 -28.13 -11.81 10.20
CA CYS A 478 -29.28 -12.71 10.00
C CYS A 478 -29.10 -14.12 10.60
N ASN A 479 -27.86 -14.55 10.86
CA ASN A 479 -27.53 -15.83 11.49
C ASN A 479 -27.49 -15.74 13.03
N SER A 480 -28.33 -14.90 13.64
CA SER A 480 -28.41 -14.66 15.09
C SER A 480 -29.12 -15.75 15.89
N ARG A 481 -30.18 -16.35 15.32
CA ARG A 481 -31.15 -17.22 16.04
C ARG A 481 -30.51 -18.29 16.92
N ALA A 482 -31.08 -18.52 18.10
CA ALA A 482 -30.68 -19.64 18.96
C ALA A 482 -30.84 -21.00 18.26
N TYR A 483 -30.05 -22.00 18.69
CA TYR A 483 -30.13 -23.39 18.20
C TYR A 483 -31.53 -23.99 18.42
N GLN A 484 -32.12 -23.70 19.58
CA GLN A 484 -33.50 -23.98 19.93
C GLN A 484 -34.07 -22.71 20.59
N GLY A 485 -35.31 -22.35 20.28
CA GLY A 485 -35.99 -21.22 20.91
C GLY A 485 -37.39 -20.98 20.34
N SER A 486 -38.13 -20.04 20.93
CA SER A 486 -39.47 -19.69 20.43
C SER A 486 -39.40 -19.17 19.00
N SER A 487 -40.32 -19.62 18.16
CA SER A 487 -40.51 -19.14 16.78
C SER A 487 -41.06 -17.71 16.70
N GLY A 488 -41.57 -17.17 17.81
CA GLY A 488 -42.36 -15.93 17.84
C GLY A 488 -43.79 -16.08 17.28
N LEU A 489 -44.13 -17.24 16.73
CA LEU A 489 -45.47 -17.52 16.19
C LEU A 489 -46.44 -17.88 17.31
N SER A 490 -47.70 -17.47 17.14
CA SER A 490 -48.82 -17.92 17.96
C SER A 490 -49.95 -18.41 17.06
N CYS A 491 -50.59 -19.53 17.39
CA CYS A 491 -51.63 -20.14 16.56
C CYS A 491 -52.90 -20.43 17.38
N ILE A 492 -54.04 -20.54 16.72
CA ILE A 492 -55.21 -21.19 17.35
C ILE A 492 -54.84 -22.65 17.61
N GLN A 493 -55.00 -23.08 18.86
CA GLN A 493 -54.64 -24.42 19.35
C GLN A 493 -55.85 -25.06 20.05
N CYS A 494 -56.44 -26.08 19.41
CA CYS A 494 -57.59 -26.85 19.90
C CYS A 494 -57.64 -28.24 19.23
N THR A 495 -58.16 -29.25 19.93
CA THR A 495 -58.21 -30.65 19.47
C THR A 495 -59.57 -31.03 18.90
N GLY A 496 -59.64 -32.17 18.19
CA GLY A 496 -60.87 -32.69 17.59
C GLY A 496 -62.05 -32.98 18.54
N ASP A 497 -61.85 -32.97 19.86
CA ASP A 497 -62.91 -33.15 20.87
C ASP A 497 -63.43 -31.82 21.46
N ASP A 498 -62.83 -30.68 21.10
CA ASP A 498 -63.26 -29.36 21.52
C ASP A 498 -64.42 -28.85 20.63
N GLU A 499 -65.62 -28.72 21.20
CA GLU A 499 -66.81 -28.17 20.53
C GLU A 499 -66.61 -26.76 19.93
N SER A 500 -65.60 -26.01 20.36
CA SER A 500 -65.27 -24.68 19.83
C SER A 500 -64.44 -24.73 18.55
N CYS A 501 -63.61 -25.76 18.37
CA CYS A 501 -62.57 -25.83 17.34
C CYS A 501 -63.06 -25.71 15.87
N PRO A 502 -64.25 -26.25 15.50
CA PRO A 502 -64.80 -26.12 14.14
C PRO A 502 -65.40 -24.75 13.79
N TRP A 503 -65.56 -23.85 14.77
CA TRP A 503 -66.18 -22.53 14.59
C TRP A 503 -65.16 -21.44 14.23
N GLN A 504 -65.62 -20.21 14.03
CA GLN A 504 -64.76 -19.06 13.74
C GLN A 504 -63.99 -18.63 15.01
N PHE A 505 -62.71 -18.31 14.85
CA PHE A 505 -61.88 -17.68 15.89
C PHE A 505 -61.50 -16.25 15.49
N THR A 506 -60.91 -15.52 16.45
CA THR A 506 -60.19 -14.26 16.23
C THR A 506 -58.71 -14.47 16.51
N ALA A 507 -57.82 -13.80 15.76
CA ALA A 507 -56.36 -13.99 15.90
C ALA A 507 -55.83 -13.71 17.32
N SER A 508 -56.52 -12.86 18.09
CA SER A 508 -56.25 -12.59 19.52
C SER A 508 -56.45 -13.78 20.46
N GLN A 509 -57.05 -14.88 19.99
CA GLN A 509 -57.20 -16.13 20.76
C GLN A 509 -56.05 -17.13 20.52
N ALA A 510 -55.07 -16.75 19.69
CA ALA A 510 -53.90 -17.55 19.42
C ALA A 510 -53.00 -17.68 20.67
N LYS A 511 -52.42 -18.87 20.85
CA LYS A 511 -51.47 -19.19 21.91
C LYS A 511 -50.07 -19.36 21.31
N PRO A 512 -48.98 -19.01 22.02
CA PRO A 512 -47.62 -19.25 21.54
C PRO A 512 -47.37 -20.71 21.16
N CYS A 513 -46.62 -20.92 20.09
CA CYS A 513 -46.05 -22.23 19.77
C CYS A 513 -44.91 -22.57 20.75
N ASN A 514 -44.54 -23.85 20.82
CA ASN A 514 -43.38 -24.27 21.61
C ASN A 514 -42.05 -23.83 20.96
N GLU A 515 -40.94 -24.19 21.59
CA GLU A 515 -39.61 -23.93 21.03
C GLU A 515 -39.31 -24.84 19.83
N THR A 516 -38.67 -24.25 18.82
CA THR A 516 -38.34 -24.91 17.56
C THR A 516 -36.83 -24.93 17.34
N LEU A 517 -36.33 -25.91 16.59
CA LEU A 517 -34.93 -25.94 16.16
C LEU A 517 -34.68 -24.89 15.07
N TYR A 518 -33.50 -24.28 15.07
CA TYR A 518 -33.07 -23.21 14.14
C TYR A 518 -33.34 -23.49 12.64
N ASN A 519 -33.34 -24.76 12.22
CA ASN A 519 -33.58 -25.18 10.84
C ASN A 519 -35.03 -25.66 10.55
N LYS A 520 -35.91 -25.75 11.55
CA LYS A 520 -37.35 -25.91 11.32
C LYS A 520 -38.00 -24.55 11.03
N ARG A 521 -39.04 -24.56 10.21
CA ARG A 521 -39.95 -23.41 10.03
C ARG A 521 -41.25 -23.71 10.76
N GLU A 522 -41.62 -22.85 11.71
CA GLU A 522 -42.92 -22.93 12.36
C GLU A 522 -44.04 -22.38 11.46
N LEU A 523 -45.23 -22.99 11.52
CA LEU A 523 -46.43 -22.58 10.81
C LEU A 523 -47.67 -22.89 11.65
N CYS A 524 -48.75 -22.13 11.47
CA CYS A 524 -50.05 -22.51 12.04
C CYS A 524 -50.76 -23.51 11.11
N TYR A 525 -51.47 -24.49 11.65
CA TYR A 525 -52.26 -25.43 10.86
C TYR A 525 -53.75 -25.50 11.27
N SER A 526 -54.58 -26.03 10.38
CA SER A 526 -55.94 -26.52 10.65
C SER A 526 -56.22 -27.77 9.83
N LEU A 527 -56.54 -28.87 10.53
CA LEU A 527 -56.79 -30.20 9.99
C LEU A 527 -58.26 -30.57 10.16
N SER A 528 -58.94 -30.88 9.06
CA SER A 528 -60.26 -31.52 9.08
C SER A 528 -60.14 -32.99 9.47
N LEU A 529 -60.89 -33.42 10.50
CA LEU A 529 -60.90 -34.82 10.96
C LEU A 529 -62.15 -35.59 10.46
N GLY A 530 -62.91 -34.99 9.56
CA GLY A 530 -64.24 -35.48 9.17
C GLY A 530 -65.26 -35.36 10.31
N GLY A 531 -66.50 -35.80 10.05
CA GLY A 531 -67.59 -35.78 11.05
C GLY A 531 -67.97 -34.39 11.60
N GLY A 532 -67.44 -33.31 11.03
CA GLY A 532 -67.59 -31.95 11.55
C GLY A 532 -66.57 -31.54 12.63
N LYS A 533 -65.53 -32.36 12.88
CA LYS A 533 -64.42 -32.09 13.80
C LYS A 533 -63.22 -31.46 13.10
N VAL A 534 -62.48 -30.64 13.83
CA VAL A 534 -61.26 -29.94 13.38
C VAL A 534 -60.22 -30.01 14.49
N GLU A 535 -58.95 -30.12 14.13
CA GLU A 535 -57.82 -29.91 15.03
C GLU A 535 -56.94 -28.76 14.51
N ARG A 536 -56.38 -27.96 15.41
CA ARG A 536 -55.52 -26.81 15.08
C ARG A 536 -54.34 -26.76 16.04
N GLY A 537 -53.17 -26.37 15.52
CA GLY A 537 -51.95 -26.25 16.31
C GLY A 537 -50.83 -25.54 15.57
N CYS A 538 -49.61 -25.66 16.10
CA CYS A 538 -48.39 -25.27 15.42
C CYS A 538 -47.75 -26.51 14.77
N LEU A 539 -47.23 -26.36 13.56
CA LEU A 539 -46.79 -27.47 12.70
C LEU A 539 -45.53 -28.18 13.22
N SER A 540 -44.72 -27.53 14.05
CA SER A 540 -43.54 -28.19 14.63
C SER A 540 -43.84 -29.01 15.90
N ASP A 541 -44.99 -28.79 16.54
CA ASP A 541 -45.42 -29.46 17.78
C ASP A 541 -45.79 -30.94 17.56
N ASN A 542 -46.37 -31.27 16.40
CA ASN A 542 -46.75 -32.63 16.04
C ASN A 542 -46.69 -32.89 14.53
N ASP A 543 -46.39 -34.14 14.14
CA ASP A 543 -46.38 -34.57 12.73
C ASP A 543 -47.80 -34.93 12.22
N VAL A 544 -48.86 -34.37 12.83
CA VAL A 544 -50.27 -34.70 12.54
C VAL A 544 -50.77 -34.01 11.27
N CYS A 545 -50.18 -32.86 10.92
CA CYS A 545 -50.36 -32.19 9.64
C CYS A 545 -49.12 -32.36 8.76
N THR A 546 -49.32 -32.70 7.49
CA THR A 546 -48.28 -32.64 6.46
C THR A 546 -48.81 -31.85 5.26
N LEU A 547 -47.92 -31.24 4.48
CA LEU A 547 -48.28 -30.49 3.27
C LEU A 547 -48.89 -31.35 2.15
N GLU A 548 -48.79 -32.68 2.28
CA GLU A 548 -49.37 -33.66 1.36
C GLU A 548 -50.79 -34.09 1.76
N ASN A 549 -51.24 -33.76 2.98
CA ASN A 549 -52.59 -34.08 3.46
C ASN A 549 -53.60 -33.03 2.97
N PRO A 550 -54.56 -33.37 2.08
CA PRO A 550 -55.51 -32.41 1.50
C PRO A 550 -56.54 -31.88 2.52
N ASP A 551 -56.73 -32.57 3.65
CA ASP A 551 -57.58 -32.13 4.75
C ASP A 551 -56.85 -31.18 5.72
N CYS A 552 -55.52 -31.02 5.60
CA CYS A 552 -54.76 -30.01 6.33
C CYS A 552 -54.55 -28.72 5.52
N ARG A 553 -54.57 -27.59 6.22
CA ARG A 553 -54.19 -26.26 5.72
C ARG A 553 -53.15 -25.66 6.64
N VAL A 554 -52.21 -24.90 6.07
CA VAL A 554 -51.17 -24.18 6.82
C VAL A 554 -51.13 -22.70 6.44
N CYS A 555 -50.68 -21.86 7.35
CA CYS A 555 -50.48 -20.43 7.12
C CYS A 555 -49.37 -19.84 8.01
N TYR A 556 -48.89 -18.64 7.66
CA TYR A 556 -47.59 -18.11 8.09
C TYR A 556 -47.66 -17.07 9.22
N ASP A 557 -48.79 -16.40 9.42
CA ASP A 557 -48.93 -15.27 10.34
C ASP A 557 -49.54 -15.68 11.69
N SER A 558 -49.18 -14.99 12.78
CA SER A 558 -49.74 -15.29 14.11
C SER A 558 -51.27 -15.16 14.13
N GLY A 559 -51.95 -16.24 14.49
CA GLY A 559 -53.41 -16.32 14.53
C GLY A 559 -54.10 -16.36 13.17
N CYS A 560 -53.40 -16.77 12.10
CA CYS A 560 -54.01 -16.89 10.77
C CYS A 560 -55.06 -18.02 10.66
N ASN A 561 -54.89 -19.11 11.41
CA ASN A 561 -55.68 -20.35 11.34
C ASN A 561 -57.04 -20.26 12.08
N THR A 562 -57.87 -19.30 11.68
CA THR A 562 -59.10 -18.88 12.39
C THR A 562 -60.41 -19.27 11.71
N GLU A 563 -60.37 -19.81 10.49
CA GLU A 563 -61.53 -19.97 9.62
C GLU A 563 -62.52 -21.02 10.13
N ALA A 564 -63.83 -20.73 10.05
CA ALA A 564 -64.85 -21.71 10.41
C ALA A 564 -64.96 -22.84 9.37
N TYR A 565 -65.02 -24.08 9.86
CA TYR A 565 -65.31 -25.29 9.08
C TYR A 565 -66.80 -25.68 9.16
N GLN A 566 -67.54 -25.10 10.11
CA GLN A 566 -68.99 -25.27 10.27
C GLN A 566 -69.76 -24.02 9.85
N THR A 567 -70.99 -24.20 9.36
CA THR A 567 -71.92 -23.10 9.05
C THR A 567 -73.24 -23.28 9.79
N TRP A 568 -73.81 -22.18 10.29
CA TRP A 568 -75.07 -22.18 11.03
C TRP A 568 -76.20 -21.54 10.23
N SER A 569 -77.43 -22.03 10.43
CA SER A 569 -78.65 -21.51 9.80
C SER A 569 -79.73 -21.15 10.81
N CYS A 570 -80.47 -20.10 10.47
CA CYS A 570 -81.58 -19.56 11.24
C CYS A 570 -82.70 -19.11 10.29
N PHE A 571 -83.91 -18.90 10.82
CA PHE A 571 -84.90 -18.10 10.11
C PHE A 571 -84.43 -16.63 10.12
N ARG A 572 -84.26 -16.03 8.93
CA ARG A 572 -83.78 -14.65 8.74
C ARG A 572 -84.87 -13.85 8.01
N CYS A 573 -85.59 -12.98 8.72
CA CYS A 573 -86.74 -12.21 8.20
C CYS A 573 -87.08 -10.98 9.05
N ARG A 574 -87.85 -10.04 8.47
CA ARG A 574 -88.34 -8.81 9.11
C ARG A 574 -89.84 -8.60 8.81
N SER A 575 -90.68 -8.47 9.84
CA SER A 575 -92.14 -8.56 9.67
C SER A 575 -92.82 -7.40 8.93
N ASP A 576 -92.12 -6.28 8.74
CA ASP A 576 -92.55 -5.10 7.99
C ASP A 576 -92.10 -5.14 6.50
N GLU A 577 -91.29 -6.11 6.10
CA GLU A 577 -90.88 -6.26 4.70
C GLU A 577 -91.97 -6.90 3.84
N THR A 578 -92.12 -6.39 2.62
CA THR A 578 -93.13 -6.85 1.66
C THR A 578 -93.01 -8.37 1.42
N GLY A 579 -94.09 -9.10 1.72
CA GLY A 579 -94.15 -10.56 1.62
C GLY A 579 -93.70 -11.33 2.88
N GLN A 580 -93.18 -10.67 3.92
CA GLN A 580 -92.63 -11.33 5.12
C GLN A 580 -93.55 -11.30 6.36
N SER A 581 -94.85 -11.04 6.18
CA SER A 581 -95.82 -10.89 7.28
C SER A 581 -95.98 -12.14 8.17
N SER A 582 -95.62 -13.33 7.68
CA SER A 582 -95.54 -14.57 8.48
C SER A 582 -94.50 -14.50 9.61
N CYS A 583 -93.39 -13.77 9.39
CA CYS A 583 -92.29 -13.60 10.36
C CYS A 583 -92.77 -13.11 11.75
N LEU A 584 -93.84 -12.31 11.79
CA LEU A 584 -94.50 -11.82 13.00
C LEU A 584 -95.00 -12.94 13.94
N LYS A 585 -95.45 -14.07 13.39
CA LYS A 585 -96.10 -15.16 14.14
C LYS A 585 -95.30 -16.45 14.13
N SER A 586 -95.01 -16.96 12.93
CA SER A 586 -94.22 -18.16 12.67
C SER A 586 -93.58 -17.97 11.29
N PRO A 587 -92.23 -17.94 11.19
CA PRO A 587 -91.58 -17.84 9.89
C PRO A 587 -91.87 -19.09 9.05
N VAL A 588 -91.83 -18.93 7.72
CA VAL A 588 -91.92 -20.04 6.77
C VAL A 588 -90.53 -20.57 6.44
N ASP A 589 -90.45 -21.82 5.99
CA ASP A 589 -89.17 -22.49 5.65
C ASP A 589 -88.37 -21.74 4.57
N ASP A 590 -89.03 -20.97 3.70
CA ASP A 590 -88.38 -20.10 2.73
C ASP A 590 -87.50 -18.99 3.35
N PHE A 591 -87.63 -18.73 4.67
CA PHE A 591 -86.76 -17.80 5.40
C PHE A 591 -85.57 -18.48 6.11
N LYS A 592 -85.43 -19.81 6.03
CA LYS A 592 -84.22 -20.50 6.49
C LYS A 592 -83.03 -20.06 5.65
N ARG A 593 -82.02 -19.47 6.29
CA ARG A 593 -80.82 -18.91 5.63
C ARG A 593 -79.61 -19.15 6.51
N LYS A 594 -78.44 -19.35 5.88
CA LYS A 594 -77.15 -19.26 6.59
C LYS A 594 -76.96 -17.85 7.15
N CYS A 595 -76.23 -17.74 8.25
CA CYS A 595 -75.77 -16.46 8.79
C CYS A 595 -74.89 -15.71 7.77
N VAL A 596 -74.80 -14.37 7.88
CA VAL A 596 -73.88 -13.56 7.06
C VAL A 596 -72.45 -13.82 7.51
N TYR A 597 -72.23 -13.79 8.82
CA TYR A 597 -70.92 -14.03 9.43
C TYR A 597 -70.88 -15.43 10.03
N ALA A 598 -69.77 -16.15 9.78
CA ALA A 598 -69.50 -17.42 10.43
C ALA A 598 -69.48 -17.22 11.95
N PRO A 599 -70.28 -17.97 12.73
CA PRO A 599 -70.34 -17.77 14.17
C PRO A 599 -69.06 -18.23 14.85
N THR A 600 -68.65 -17.48 15.87
CA THR A 600 -67.75 -17.99 16.91
C THR A 600 -68.48 -18.99 17.80
N ALA A 601 -67.76 -19.78 18.58
CA ALA A 601 -68.36 -20.72 19.52
C ALA A 601 -69.33 -20.06 20.53
N GLU A 602 -69.12 -18.77 20.82
CA GLU A 602 -69.99 -17.96 21.69
C GLU A 602 -71.23 -17.44 20.94
N LYS A 603 -71.01 -16.76 19.80
CA LYS A 603 -72.05 -16.15 18.96
C LYS A 603 -72.81 -17.14 18.06
N ARG A 604 -72.66 -18.45 18.27
CA ARG A 604 -73.50 -19.48 17.64
C ARG A 604 -74.93 -19.42 18.19
N GLY A 605 -75.94 -19.63 17.33
CA GLY A 605 -77.35 -19.55 17.70
C GLY A 605 -78.15 -18.51 16.92
N CYS A 606 -79.46 -18.48 17.17
CA CYS A 606 -80.44 -17.64 16.50
C CYS A 606 -81.15 -16.70 17.48
N TYR A 607 -81.75 -15.61 16.98
CA TYR A 607 -82.53 -14.67 17.80
C TYR A 607 -83.92 -14.35 17.23
N ILE A 608 -84.78 -13.84 18.11
CA ILE A 608 -86.05 -13.15 17.82
C ILE A 608 -86.06 -11.83 18.61
N ARG A 609 -86.09 -10.67 17.93
CA ARG A 609 -86.15 -9.34 18.55
C ARG A 609 -87.46 -8.65 18.17
N ASN A 610 -88.13 -8.02 19.13
CA ASN A 610 -89.32 -7.20 18.92
C ASN A 610 -88.98 -5.72 19.18
N TYR A 611 -89.03 -4.90 18.13
CA TYR A 611 -88.75 -3.47 18.19
C TYR A 611 -89.93 -2.70 17.57
N ASN A 612 -90.65 -1.92 18.39
CA ASN A 612 -91.82 -1.13 17.98
C ASN A 612 -92.87 -1.94 17.16
N ASP A 613 -93.21 -3.14 17.66
CA ASP A 613 -94.12 -4.12 17.05
C ASP A 613 -93.64 -4.75 15.72
N ILE A 614 -92.41 -4.42 15.28
CA ILE A 614 -91.70 -5.13 14.21
C ILE A 614 -90.93 -6.30 14.82
N VAL A 615 -91.15 -7.51 14.29
CA VAL A 615 -90.39 -8.72 14.65
C VAL A 615 -89.27 -8.94 13.65
N ILE A 616 -88.05 -9.07 14.18
CA ILE A 616 -86.82 -9.36 13.43
C ILE A 616 -86.30 -10.72 13.90
N ARG A 617 -85.93 -11.59 12.95
CA ARG A 617 -85.33 -12.91 13.21
C ARG A 617 -83.99 -12.99 12.49
N GLY A 618 -82.96 -13.51 13.15
CA GLY A 618 -81.61 -13.57 12.59
C GLY A 618 -80.66 -14.52 13.33
N CYS A 619 -79.39 -14.54 12.93
CA CYS A 619 -78.32 -15.22 13.68
C CYS A 619 -77.70 -14.30 14.74
N LEU A 620 -77.23 -14.86 15.85
CA LEU A 620 -76.47 -14.09 16.86
C LEU A 620 -75.15 -13.54 16.33
N SER A 621 -74.52 -14.23 15.36
CA SER A 621 -73.33 -13.74 14.65
C SER A 621 -73.60 -12.58 13.68
N ASP A 622 -74.86 -12.32 13.32
CA ASP A 622 -75.26 -11.17 12.49
C ASP A 622 -75.47 -9.88 13.32
N LEU A 623 -75.31 -9.94 14.65
CA LEU A 623 -75.52 -8.80 15.56
C LEU A 623 -74.23 -8.05 15.90
N SER A 624 -74.34 -6.71 16.05
CA SER A 624 -73.29 -5.90 16.67
C SER A 624 -73.03 -6.35 18.10
N ASP A 625 -71.86 -6.07 18.67
CA ASP A 625 -71.54 -6.48 20.05
C ASP A 625 -72.53 -5.94 21.08
N ARG A 626 -73.07 -4.73 20.85
CA ARG A 626 -74.13 -4.13 21.67
C ARG A 626 -75.46 -4.87 21.52
N ASP A 627 -75.89 -5.14 20.29
CA ASP A 627 -77.17 -5.83 20.05
C ASP A 627 -77.12 -7.29 20.49
N TYR A 628 -75.95 -7.93 20.39
CA TYR A 628 -75.67 -9.25 20.91
C TYR A 628 -75.75 -9.27 22.45
N ALA A 629 -75.06 -8.36 23.13
CA ALA A 629 -75.11 -8.22 24.58
C ALA A 629 -76.52 -7.89 25.10
N GLU A 630 -77.27 -7.01 24.41
CA GLU A 630 -78.71 -6.82 24.66
C GLU A 630 -79.49 -8.12 24.50
N CYS A 631 -79.20 -8.93 23.48
CA CYS A 631 -80.03 -10.07 23.15
C CYS A 631 -79.83 -11.30 24.06
N VAL A 632 -78.63 -11.45 24.64
CA VAL A 632 -78.31 -12.54 25.59
C VAL A 632 -78.49 -12.14 27.07
N ASP A 633 -78.77 -10.87 27.39
CA ASP A 633 -79.19 -10.48 28.74
C ASP A 633 -80.61 -10.97 29.02
N GLU A 634 -80.75 -11.96 29.91
CA GLU A 634 -82.04 -12.48 30.35
C GLU A 634 -83.02 -11.39 30.84
N LYS A 635 -82.55 -10.23 31.30
CA LYS A 635 -83.41 -9.11 31.74
C LYS A 635 -84.08 -8.41 30.56
N TYR A 636 -83.48 -8.44 29.37
CA TYR A 636 -83.95 -7.71 28.20
C TYR A 636 -85.01 -8.49 27.41
N LYS A 637 -86.22 -8.60 27.98
CA LYS A 637 -87.36 -9.37 27.43
C LYS A 637 -87.90 -8.90 26.05
N LYS A 638 -87.20 -8.02 25.33
CA LYS A 638 -87.45 -7.65 23.93
C LYS A 638 -86.66 -8.49 22.92
N CYS A 639 -85.63 -9.20 23.36
CA CYS A 639 -84.97 -10.25 22.59
C CYS A 639 -85.21 -11.62 23.25
N ILE A 640 -85.07 -12.68 22.46
CA ILE A 640 -84.92 -14.06 22.92
C ILE A 640 -83.91 -14.72 21.97
N ASP A 641 -82.88 -15.36 22.51
CA ASP A 641 -81.96 -16.20 21.74
C ASP A 641 -82.23 -17.71 21.93
N CYS A 642 -81.61 -18.53 21.10
CA CYS A 642 -81.62 -19.99 21.24
C CYS A 642 -80.44 -20.64 20.52
N LYS A 643 -79.98 -21.80 21.01
CA LYS A 643 -78.70 -22.44 20.66
C LYS A 643 -78.83 -23.74 19.84
N SER A 644 -79.77 -23.79 18.90
CA SER A 644 -79.83 -24.85 17.87
C SER A 644 -80.21 -24.27 16.49
N GLU A 645 -79.94 -24.99 15.40
CA GLU A 645 -80.24 -24.49 14.05
C GLU A 645 -81.73 -24.23 13.86
N ASN A 646 -82.08 -23.07 13.27
CA ASN A 646 -83.45 -22.67 12.98
C ASN A 646 -84.42 -22.69 14.20
N CYS A 647 -83.87 -22.64 15.43
CA CYS A 647 -84.64 -22.64 16.67
C CYS A 647 -85.54 -21.42 16.85
N ASN A 648 -85.25 -20.33 16.13
CA ASN A 648 -85.99 -19.07 16.18
C ASN A 648 -87.30 -19.12 15.37
N ASN A 649 -88.04 -20.23 15.42
CA ASN A 649 -89.38 -20.41 14.86
C ASN A 649 -90.51 -20.00 15.83
N ALA A 650 -90.23 -19.94 17.13
CA ALA A 650 -91.20 -19.67 18.18
C ALA A 650 -91.93 -18.32 18.02
N LYS A 651 -93.07 -18.17 18.70
CA LYS A 651 -93.83 -16.91 18.74
C LYS A 651 -92.98 -15.82 19.40
N ALA A 652 -92.93 -14.63 18.80
CA ALA A 652 -92.13 -13.51 19.30
C ALA A 652 -92.61 -12.99 20.67
N PRO A 653 -91.71 -12.39 21.48
CA PRO A 653 -92.09 -11.81 22.77
C PRO A 653 -93.10 -10.68 22.62
N ASN A 654 -94.12 -10.69 23.49
CA ASN A 654 -95.03 -9.57 23.66
C ASN A 654 -94.34 -8.39 24.38
N LYS A 655 -94.92 -7.20 24.30
CA LYS A 655 -94.44 -6.01 25.03
C LYS A 655 -94.26 -6.31 26.52
N SER A 656 -93.04 -6.08 27.02
CA SER A 656 -92.79 -5.99 28.45
C SER A 656 -93.48 -4.74 29.00
N THR A 657 -94.49 -4.94 29.85
CA THR A 657 -95.09 -3.85 30.62
C THR A 657 -94.08 -3.39 31.67
N ILE A 658 -93.49 -2.21 31.48
CA ILE A 658 -92.61 -1.60 32.47
C ILE A 658 -93.46 -1.26 33.70
N LEU A 659 -93.35 -2.07 34.75
CA LEU A 659 -93.98 -1.80 36.02
C LEU A 659 -93.18 -0.70 36.75
N HIS A 660 -93.52 0.56 36.49
CA HIS A 660 -92.97 1.68 37.24
C HIS A 660 -93.39 1.60 38.71
N ALA A 661 -92.52 1.03 39.54
CA ALA A 661 -92.61 1.11 40.99
C ALA A 661 -92.30 2.56 41.43
N SER A 662 -93.30 3.44 41.32
CA SER A 662 -93.23 4.81 41.83
C SER A 662 -93.03 4.79 43.35
N ALA A 663 -91.95 5.40 43.82
CA ALA A 663 -91.67 5.51 45.24
C ALA A 663 -92.82 6.24 45.96
N SER A 664 -93.40 5.59 46.97
CA SER A 664 -94.36 6.19 47.90
C SER A 664 -93.98 5.79 49.31
N ILE A 665 -93.71 6.79 50.15
CA ILE A 665 -93.18 6.60 51.50
C ILE A 665 -94.32 6.18 52.42
N LEU A 666 -94.14 5.09 53.16
CA LEU A 666 -94.89 4.82 54.38
C LEU A 666 -93.96 4.25 55.45
N SER A 667 -93.76 5.03 56.50
CA SER A 667 -92.91 4.72 57.64
C SER A 667 -93.66 3.92 58.71
N LEU A 668 -93.07 2.84 59.23
CA LEU A 668 -93.35 2.36 60.60
C LEU A 668 -92.27 1.37 61.11
N SER A 669 -91.35 1.93 61.90
CA SER A 669 -90.82 1.44 63.19
C SER A 669 -90.58 -0.05 63.50
N LEU A 670 -89.39 -0.32 64.06
CA LEU A 670 -89.09 -1.20 65.21
C LEU A 670 -89.19 -2.74 65.07
N ILE A 671 -88.04 -3.43 65.11
CA ILE A 671 -87.55 -4.19 66.30
C ILE A 671 -86.12 -4.79 66.07
N PHE A 672 -85.44 -5.11 67.18
CA PHE A 672 -84.12 -5.72 67.37
C PHE A 672 -83.92 -7.09 66.64
N VAL A 673 -82.72 -7.64 66.44
CA VAL A 673 -81.78 -8.22 67.45
C VAL A 673 -80.29 -8.24 66.97
N ILE A 674 -79.37 -8.40 67.93
CA ILE A 674 -77.89 -8.27 67.87
C ILE A 674 -77.20 -9.68 67.81
N TYR A 675 -75.85 -9.73 67.68
CA TYR A 675 -74.89 -10.87 67.70
C TYR A 675 -74.54 -11.48 66.32
N SER A 676 -73.30 -11.90 65.97
CA SER A 676 -71.94 -11.93 66.61
C SER A 676 -70.89 -11.63 65.53
N ILE A 677 -69.77 -10.91 65.73
CA ILE A 677 -68.51 -11.25 66.45
C ILE A 677 -67.71 -12.44 65.87
N SER A 678 -66.80 -12.11 64.92
CA SER A 678 -65.37 -12.50 64.82
C SER A 678 -64.90 -13.96 64.54
N TRP A 679 -63.59 -14.07 64.22
CA TRP A 679 -62.73 -15.26 63.94
C TRP A 679 -62.74 -15.79 62.48
N PHE A 680 -61.60 -16.12 61.83
CA PHE A 680 -60.17 -15.95 62.18
C PHE A 680 -59.27 -15.91 60.90
N ASN A 681 -57.96 -15.71 61.06
CA ASN A 681 -57.00 -15.67 59.93
C ASN A 681 -56.65 -17.08 59.38
N TYR A 682 -56.40 -17.16 58.06
CA TYR A 682 -55.08 -17.48 57.52
C TYR A 682 -54.91 -16.90 56.10
#